data_AF-A0A847L6S6-F1
#
_entry.id   AF-A0A847L6S6-F1
#
_cell.length_a   1.000
_cell.length_b   1.000
_cell.length_c   1.000
_cell.angle_alpha   90.00
_cell.angle_beta   90.00
_cell.angle_gamma   90.00
#
_symmetry.space_group_name_H-M   'P 1'
#
loop_
_entity.id
_entity.type
_entity.pdbx_description
1 polymer ?
#
loop_
_entity_poly.entity_id
_entity_poly.type
_entity_poly.pdbx_seq_one_letter_code
_entity_poly.pdbx_strand_id
1 'polypeptide(L)'
;MKKIFLIKKVKLSLLLIFAFLLFLPKTIQLRADGGVGYKGIYINNKSTKSWYKVHDVDWNYTGCGDYQFKHAPSFDGVNFGKFNPDDKLEIAGFAVVGWTNSANDFVVGKLQYKIWKERTPEPDAWTGHVTAGNYDEPCGDKSWQQVCSSGNDRVMGYIDSSLDIKPTEVGIYNFKIQALGRVNYCNGSFNTNDGPFMTAKFEVVQPTGYYYKSEGNVTWTDPSNWKVSTDGVNYTNASTAPSSVGEGELYQVIVDEGHTLTLTTNAVTPSTGNFIVNGTLELGAGGSVSTAPTYGVGSTLIYNRDVTLPATEWPRYSIEGADYPENFTAGKFPHNVGVASGTLKIEAPDKLHKQYMGGDLTIESGAIVEFDMNQENEPRDGDCFRVAGNLDNYGTIRQTNINRSAFSCTNFTNHSGATTTLSGDAKGGDLVVYGDFMNNGDNASAVNINGRALIFRGTADQTLGGSAPGAYEIDYLIIDKDGGVVTVEHDIICDGEGTDAGASNSGGGSITVMGNTVLDLSDVTVTVSEIGDAKYWSTIDCKDGGKIRTNAKTVLNIYGHQNNNTGNLSFDQSEPNVTNVIGQLNLDRVGGVLNFDNDFVVADKLQIKQGKLNGGTTASIRLDALAVGTLSSTNTTAALEVKDLVFTKVAGGEMNSAQFYKNGRTLTINGKVRTLVDFIQTDNWSFVSFPYAVTAATTLDGVSATDVSLGQYNAATRAQNVSGWENAVFPMEANKGYIVHKGSVGQLYFDGNVNGTDAMFNSTRTLTLTYTPAEALCNAGWNFIAHPLSVNGIPSLTDGEFAYRYDPSLDEYKLYFYQYNPGYSYTAGAAMKPFDALFVKTPNATTLNLSYNTATPQGVLRKAVKQAQAVIPDEIIRLNLLAQGKSYETLIRVKSEATAGEDVMYDAPYSTPMQVTTPRMYTLINGTAYALNSVPENTTIPVGIRVPSTGEYTFTWEKGNEYQAVLKDKTAGKGIDMNKNLSYTFTVDAFGDINDRFEISVPQRTITNVALGNDDFGFDVSVAEGTILFNNLNAPAQISVFDVAGRLVEAKNVTSPQAVFNINRSGVYLLKVVDELGTDQIKVLVK
;
A
#
# COMPACT_ATOMS: atom_id res chain seq x y z
N MET A 1 -12.18 -50.34 -55.38
CA MET A 1 -11.35 -49.38 -56.15
C MET A 1 -9.93 -49.94 -56.18
N LYS A 2 -9.47 -50.55 -57.29
CA LYS A 2 -8.47 -49.99 -58.24
C LYS A 2 -7.43 -49.09 -57.55
N LYS A 3 -6.10 -49.27 -57.63
CA LYS A 3 -5.19 -50.09 -58.46
C LYS A 3 -3.77 -49.90 -57.83
N ILE A 4 -2.92 -50.93 -57.62
CA ILE A 4 -1.88 -51.44 -58.57
C ILE A 4 -0.71 -50.43 -58.72
N PHE A 5 0.60 -50.69 -58.52
CA PHE A 5 1.56 -51.74 -58.97
C PHE A 5 2.97 -51.40 -58.36
N LEU A 6 4.07 -52.17 -58.36
CA LEU A 6 4.50 -53.55 -58.71
C LEU A 6 6.07 -53.53 -58.75
N ILE A 7 6.69 -54.73 -58.84
CA ILE A 7 8.00 -55.07 -59.48
C ILE A 7 9.22 -55.13 -58.51
N LYS A 8 10.06 -56.18 -58.43
CA LYS A 8 10.30 -57.40 -59.25
C LYS A 8 10.99 -58.51 -58.43
N LYS A 9 10.75 -59.75 -58.89
CA LYS A 9 11.47 -61.01 -58.64
C LYS A 9 12.96 -60.95 -59.07
N VAL A 10 13.81 -61.85 -58.55
CA VAL A 10 14.41 -62.98 -59.31
C VAL A 10 15.33 -63.84 -58.41
N LYS A 11 15.25 -65.16 -58.65
CA LYS A 11 16.05 -66.28 -58.12
C LYS A 11 17.52 -66.17 -58.51
N LEU A 12 18.44 -66.80 -57.77
CA LEU A 12 19.03 -68.10 -58.13
C LEU A 12 20.34 -68.32 -57.35
N SER A 13 20.45 -69.55 -56.87
CA SER A 13 21.50 -70.12 -56.06
C SER A 13 22.86 -70.21 -56.76
N LEU A 14 23.87 -70.43 -55.91
CA LEU A 14 25.10 -71.17 -56.14
C LEU A 14 26.34 -70.41 -56.65
N LEU A 15 27.32 -70.42 -55.75
CA LEU A 15 28.75 -70.65 -56.02
C LEU A 15 29.54 -69.50 -56.65
N LEU A 16 30.26 -68.74 -55.80
CA LEU A 16 31.72 -68.54 -55.86
C LEU A 16 32.13 -67.48 -54.80
N ILE A 17 32.80 -67.86 -53.71
CA ILE A 17 34.28 -67.94 -53.58
C ILE A 17 34.90 -66.59 -53.14
N PHE A 18 35.46 -66.62 -51.93
CA PHE A 18 36.63 -65.83 -51.47
C PHE A 18 36.48 -64.31 -51.28
N ALA A 19 35.74 -63.89 -50.26
CA ALA A 19 35.97 -62.58 -49.63
C ALA A 19 35.73 -62.51 -48.10
N PHE A 20 35.29 -63.57 -47.43
CA PHE A 20 34.94 -63.52 -45.99
C PHE A 20 35.78 -64.48 -45.14
N LEU A 21 37.09 -64.50 -45.38
CA LEU A 21 38.08 -65.22 -44.58
C LEU A 21 38.78 -64.33 -43.53
N LEU A 22 38.22 -63.17 -43.17
CA LEU A 22 38.88 -62.23 -42.23
C LEU A 22 38.00 -61.60 -41.14
N PHE A 23 36.76 -62.05 -40.96
CA PHE A 23 35.96 -61.69 -39.77
C PHE A 23 35.16 -62.90 -39.28
N LEU A 24 35.84 -63.81 -38.59
CA LEU A 24 35.17 -64.63 -37.57
C LEU A 24 34.94 -63.70 -36.37
N PRO A 25 33.70 -63.26 -36.04
CA PRO A 25 33.43 -63.05 -34.63
C PRO A 25 33.61 -64.42 -34.00
N LYS A 26 34.62 -64.56 -33.13
CA LYS A 26 34.64 -65.62 -32.13
C LYS A 26 33.24 -65.60 -31.51
N THR A 27 32.38 -66.54 -31.87
CA THR A 27 31.33 -67.01 -30.97
C THR A 27 32.10 -67.60 -29.79
N ILE A 28 32.45 -66.72 -28.84
CA ILE A 28 32.66 -67.11 -27.46
C ILE A 28 31.36 -67.83 -27.13
N GLN A 29 31.39 -69.16 -27.08
CA GLN A 29 30.46 -69.87 -26.21
C GLN A 29 30.74 -69.28 -24.83
N LEU A 30 29.94 -68.29 -24.42
CA LEU A 30 29.78 -67.96 -23.03
C LEU A 30 29.25 -69.26 -22.41
N ARG A 31 30.15 -70.06 -21.85
CA ARG A 31 29.79 -71.16 -20.97
C ARG A 31 29.31 -70.50 -19.67
N ALA A 32 28.07 -70.03 -19.68
CA ALA A 32 27.39 -69.70 -18.44
C ALA A 32 27.35 -70.99 -17.62
N ASP A 33 27.94 -70.97 -16.42
CA ASP A 33 27.96 -72.09 -15.49
C ASP A 33 27.66 -71.56 -14.09
N GLY A 34 26.84 -72.30 -13.37
CA GLY A 34 26.25 -71.84 -12.13
C GLY A 34 25.14 -72.76 -11.69
N GLY A 35 24.72 -72.68 -10.44
CA GLY A 35 23.70 -73.57 -9.91
C GLY A 35 22.99 -72.96 -8.72
N VAL A 36 21.76 -73.42 -8.48
CA VAL A 36 20.94 -72.96 -7.36
C VAL A 36 20.89 -74.06 -6.30
N GLY A 37 21.26 -73.69 -5.07
CA GLY A 37 21.22 -74.54 -3.89
C GLY A 37 19.90 -74.42 -3.14
N TYR A 38 19.97 -74.18 -1.83
CA TYR A 38 18.82 -74.13 -0.94
C TYR A 38 18.19 -72.73 -0.87
N LYS A 39 16.93 -72.69 -0.42
CA LYS A 39 16.10 -71.48 -0.39
C LYS A 39 15.42 -71.35 0.97
N GLY A 40 15.28 -70.11 1.42
CA GLY A 40 14.70 -69.77 2.72
C GLY A 40 13.58 -68.76 2.55
N ILE A 41 12.57 -68.88 3.39
CA ILE A 41 11.55 -67.85 3.61
C ILE A 41 11.72 -67.28 5.01
N TYR A 42 11.60 -65.96 5.15
CA TYR A 42 11.64 -65.27 6.42
C TYR A 42 10.21 -64.86 6.78
N ILE A 43 9.69 -65.40 7.88
CA ILE A 43 8.31 -65.15 8.32
C ILE A 43 8.35 -64.32 9.59
N ASN A 44 7.55 -63.25 9.62
CA ASN A 44 7.22 -62.54 10.86
C ASN A 44 5.91 -63.12 11.41
N ASN A 45 6.00 -63.87 12.52
CA ASN A 45 4.86 -64.40 13.24
C ASN A 45 4.69 -63.61 14.56
N LYS A 46 3.74 -62.67 14.61
CA LYS A 46 3.46 -61.84 15.79
C LYS A 46 4.70 -61.17 16.38
N SER A 47 5.53 -60.57 15.53
CA SER A 47 6.82 -59.95 15.89
C SER A 47 8.00 -60.93 16.06
N THR A 48 7.76 -62.24 16.10
CA THR A 48 8.83 -63.25 16.09
C THR A 48 9.24 -63.53 14.65
N LYS A 49 10.41 -63.03 14.25
CA LYS A 49 10.94 -63.21 12.90
C LYS A 49 11.83 -64.45 12.84
N SER A 50 11.56 -65.37 11.93
CA SER A 50 12.30 -66.64 11.83
C SER A 50 12.43 -67.12 10.39
N TRP A 51 13.57 -67.72 10.07
CA TRP A 51 13.78 -68.41 8.80
C TRP A 51 13.19 -69.81 8.84
N TYR A 52 12.63 -70.22 7.70
CA TYR A 52 12.24 -71.58 7.41
C TYR A 52 12.88 -72.02 6.09
N LYS A 53 13.35 -73.27 6.03
CA LYS A 53 13.83 -73.83 4.77
C LYS A 53 12.63 -74.23 3.91
N VAL A 54 12.65 -73.80 2.66
CA VAL A 54 11.57 -74.04 1.67
C VAL A 54 12.04 -74.86 0.48
N HIS A 55 13.33 -75.20 0.47
CA HIS A 55 13.96 -76.12 -0.46
C HIS A 55 15.29 -76.55 0.14
N ASP A 56 15.56 -77.85 0.20
CA ASP A 56 16.77 -78.40 0.82
C ASP A 56 17.55 -79.23 -0.21
N VAL A 57 18.76 -78.79 -0.52
CA VAL A 57 19.68 -79.44 -1.47
C VAL A 57 21.03 -79.48 -0.78
N ASP A 58 21.70 -80.63 -0.86
CA ASP A 58 23.05 -80.79 -0.30
C ASP A 58 24.04 -79.85 -1.01
N TRP A 59 24.24 -78.67 -0.40
CA TRP A 59 25.16 -77.62 -0.84
C TRP A 59 26.10 -77.24 0.31
N ASN A 60 27.41 -77.23 0.08
CA ASN A 60 28.40 -77.07 1.16
C ASN A 60 28.57 -75.62 1.67
N TYR A 61 28.04 -74.62 0.97
CA TYR A 61 28.08 -73.21 1.40
C TYR A 61 26.90 -72.85 2.33
N THR A 62 27.16 -72.23 3.49
CA THR A 62 26.19 -72.04 4.58
C THR A 62 25.52 -70.65 4.61
N GLY A 63 25.75 -69.78 3.61
CA GLY A 63 25.24 -68.41 3.62
C GLY A 63 25.99 -67.50 4.60
N CYS A 64 25.46 -66.32 4.90
CA CYS A 64 26.12 -65.32 5.76
C CYS A 64 25.12 -64.59 6.67
N GLY A 65 25.60 -64.15 7.85
CA GLY A 65 24.83 -63.32 8.79
C GLY A 65 23.43 -63.86 9.08
N ASP A 66 22.44 -62.96 9.02
CA ASP A 66 21.03 -63.32 9.20
C ASP A 66 20.47 -64.20 8.09
N TYR A 67 21.18 -64.41 6.97
CA TYR A 67 20.74 -65.22 5.82
C TYR A 67 21.29 -66.66 5.85
N GLN A 68 21.61 -67.18 7.05
CA GLN A 68 22.00 -68.57 7.28
C GLN A 68 20.78 -69.42 7.66
N PHE A 69 20.07 -69.94 6.66
CA PHE A 69 18.85 -70.75 6.85
C PHE A 69 19.00 -72.24 6.51
N LYS A 70 20.24 -72.73 6.29
CA LYS A 70 20.49 -74.16 6.04
C LYS A 70 20.05 -75.07 7.21
N HIS A 71 20.20 -74.59 8.44
CA HIS A 71 19.79 -75.29 9.65
C HIS A 71 18.41 -74.85 10.17
N ALA A 72 17.68 -74.04 9.41
CA ALA A 72 16.33 -73.62 9.77
C ALA A 72 15.35 -74.81 9.76
N PRO A 73 14.28 -74.76 10.56
CA PRO A 73 13.20 -75.74 10.48
C PRO A 73 12.55 -75.74 9.09
N SER A 74 12.04 -76.91 8.66
CA SER A 74 11.26 -77.02 7.43
C SER A 74 10.01 -76.17 7.52
N PHE A 75 9.63 -75.51 6.42
CA PHE A 75 8.33 -74.83 6.32
C PHE A 75 7.17 -75.84 6.23
N ASP A 76 7.43 -77.03 5.68
CA ASP A 76 6.37 -78.01 5.47
C ASP A 76 5.81 -78.56 6.80
N GLY A 77 4.48 -78.54 6.92
CA GLY A 77 3.73 -78.92 8.11
C GLY A 77 3.69 -77.87 9.23
N VAL A 78 4.26 -76.67 9.04
CA VAL A 78 4.30 -75.64 10.10
C VAL A 78 2.89 -75.15 10.44
N ASN A 79 2.60 -75.01 11.74
CA ASN A 79 1.41 -74.31 12.22
C ASN A 79 1.84 -73.01 12.90
N PHE A 80 1.49 -71.87 12.32
CA PHE A 80 1.85 -70.55 12.85
C PHE A 80 0.98 -70.10 14.03
N GLY A 81 -0.07 -70.86 14.37
CA GLY A 81 -0.93 -70.59 15.51
C GLY A 81 -2.13 -69.71 15.17
N LYS A 82 -2.71 -69.08 16.20
CA LYS A 82 -3.92 -68.25 16.12
C LYS A 82 -3.55 -66.77 16.00
N PHE A 83 -4.26 -66.00 15.21
CA PHE A 83 -4.01 -64.57 14.97
C PHE A 83 -5.27 -63.75 15.22
N ASN A 84 -5.14 -62.72 16.04
CA ASN A 84 -6.13 -61.65 16.21
C ASN A 84 -6.04 -60.65 15.04
N PRO A 85 -7.01 -59.73 14.87
CA PRO A 85 -6.97 -58.70 13.83
C PRO A 85 -5.70 -57.87 13.83
N ASP A 86 -5.19 -57.54 15.02
CA ASP A 86 -3.99 -56.70 15.22
C ASP A 86 -2.66 -57.49 15.17
N ASP A 87 -2.72 -58.83 15.19
CA ASP A 87 -1.53 -59.65 15.00
C ASP A 87 -1.08 -59.58 13.53
N LYS A 88 0.22 -59.69 13.28
CA LYS A 88 0.78 -59.74 11.92
C LYS A 88 1.29 -61.13 11.58
N LEU A 89 0.96 -61.61 10.38
CA LEU A 89 1.60 -62.77 9.76
C LEU A 89 2.16 -62.33 8.41
N GLU A 90 3.45 -62.03 8.34
CA GLU A 90 4.04 -61.44 7.15
C GLU A 90 5.07 -62.38 6.52
N ILE A 91 5.11 -62.40 5.18
CA ILE A 91 6.30 -62.87 4.47
C ILE A 91 7.30 -61.73 4.51
N ALA A 92 8.13 -61.73 5.54
CA ALA A 92 9.09 -60.68 5.84
C ALA A 92 10.35 -60.74 4.96
N GLY A 93 10.53 -61.78 4.16
CA GLY A 93 11.65 -61.89 3.24
C GLY A 93 11.76 -63.24 2.55
N PHE A 94 12.62 -63.30 1.54
CA PHE A 94 12.92 -64.51 0.78
C PHE A 94 14.37 -64.47 0.30
N ALA A 95 15.05 -65.61 0.36
CA ALA A 95 16.45 -65.71 -0.04
C ALA A 95 16.79 -67.04 -0.72
N VAL A 96 17.75 -66.98 -1.63
CA VAL A 96 18.25 -68.09 -2.42
C VAL A 96 19.77 -68.10 -2.39
N VAL A 97 20.34 -69.29 -2.18
CA VAL A 97 21.77 -69.53 -2.24
C VAL A 97 22.09 -70.25 -3.55
N GLY A 98 23.15 -69.84 -4.23
CA GLY A 98 23.65 -70.50 -5.44
C GLY A 98 25.06 -70.05 -5.77
N TRP A 99 25.55 -70.41 -6.95
CA TRP A 99 26.85 -69.97 -7.45
C TRP A 99 26.79 -69.63 -8.93
N THR A 100 27.66 -68.73 -9.37
CA THR A 100 27.91 -68.43 -10.79
C THR A 100 29.40 -68.21 -11.00
N ASN A 101 29.94 -68.63 -12.15
CA ASN A 101 31.36 -68.44 -12.49
C ASN A 101 31.63 -67.16 -13.32
N SER A 102 30.59 -66.40 -13.62
CA SER A 102 30.59 -65.22 -14.47
C SER A 102 29.93 -64.05 -13.75
N ALA A 103 30.51 -62.85 -13.88
CA ALA A 103 29.93 -61.63 -13.32
C ALA A 103 28.60 -61.22 -13.98
N ASN A 104 28.28 -61.80 -15.15
CA ASN A 104 27.07 -61.50 -15.92
C ASN A 104 25.95 -62.56 -15.74
N ASP A 105 26.17 -63.55 -14.88
CA ASP A 105 25.21 -64.61 -14.56
C ASP A 105 24.71 -64.39 -13.12
N PHE A 106 23.40 -64.51 -12.89
CA PHE A 106 22.75 -64.17 -11.63
C PHE A 106 22.00 -65.37 -11.05
N VAL A 107 22.24 -65.70 -9.78
CA VAL A 107 21.36 -66.61 -9.02
C VAL A 107 20.06 -65.87 -8.76
N VAL A 108 18.91 -66.47 -9.08
CA VAL A 108 17.62 -65.82 -8.85
C VAL A 108 16.62 -66.78 -8.24
N GLY A 109 15.64 -66.25 -7.51
CA GLY A 109 14.55 -67.03 -6.94
C GLY A 109 13.21 -66.34 -6.94
N LYS A 110 12.14 -67.14 -6.97
CA LYS A 110 10.76 -66.68 -6.82
C LYS A 110 9.98 -67.59 -5.89
N LEU A 111 9.48 -67.04 -4.81
CA LEU A 111 8.55 -67.70 -3.92
C LEU A 111 7.13 -67.36 -4.37
N GLN A 112 6.34 -68.35 -4.79
CA GLN A 112 4.91 -68.18 -5.04
C GLN A 112 4.12 -68.77 -3.89
N TYR A 113 2.98 -68.15 -3.54
CA TYR A 113 2.15 -68.62 -2.43
C TYR A 113 0.64 -68.53 -2.69
N LYS A 114 -0.10 -69.43 -2.04
CA LYS A 114 -1.57 -69.50 -2.02
C LYS A 114 -2.06 -69.59 -0.59
N ILE A 115 -3.12 -68.85 -0.31
CA ILE A 115 -3.81 -68.88 0.98
C ILE A 115 -5.30 -69.05 0.73
N TRP A 116 -5.91 -69.99 1.44
CA TRP A 116 -7.35 -70.22 1.36
C TRP A 116 -7.89 -70.81 2.65
N LYS A 117 -9.18 -70.58 2.88
CA LYS A 117 -9.88 -71.03 4.08
C LYS A 117 -10.00 -72.55 4.05
N GLU A 118 -9.77 -73.19 5.19
CA GLU A 118 -9.89 -74.63 5.33
C GLU A 118 -11.33 -75.06 4.98
N ARG A 119 -11.45 -76.17 4.22
CA ARG A 119 -12.71 -76.69 3.67
C ARG A 119 -13.30 -75.90 2.49
N THR A 120 -12.62 -74.86 1.98
CA THR A 120 -12.90 -74.36 0.62
C THR A 120 -11.95 -75.02 -0.39
N PRO A 121 -12.32 -75.09 -1.69
CA PRO A 121 -11.41 -75.56 -2.73
C PRO A 121 -10.09 -74.78 -2.75
N GLU A 122 -8.96 -75.45 -3.02
CA GLU A 122 -7.67 -74.77 -3.27
C GLU A 122 -7.82 -73.87 -4.52
N PRO A 123 -7.43 -72.58 -4.46
CA PRO A 123 -7.48 -71.70 -5.62
C PRO A 123 -6.58 -72.16 -6.76
N ASP A 124 -7.06 -72.04 -8.00
CA ASP A 124 -6.27 -72.37 -9.20
C ASP A 124 -5.07 -71.41 -9.38
N ALA A 125 -5.27 -70.12 -9.11
CA ALA A 125 -4.25 -69.07 -9.20
C ALA A 125 -3.44 -68.90 -7.91
N TRP A 126 -2.19 -68.44 -8.03
CA TRP A 126 -1.36 -68.04 -6.87
C TRP A 126 -1.88 -66.73 -6.27
N THR A 127 -1.95 -66.64 -4.93
CA THR A 127 -2.34 -65.42 -4.21
C THR A 127 -1.31 -64.30 -4.44
N GLY A 128 -0.03 -64.65 -4.45
CA GLY A 128 1.04 -63.68 -4.69
C GLY A 128 2.40 -64.34 -4.87
N HIS A 129 3.43 -63.51 -5.02
CA HIS A 129 4.82 -63.97 -5.10
C HIS A 129 5.82 -62.92 -4.58
N VAL A 130 7.01 -63.39 -4.20
CA VAL A 130 8.17 -62.58 -3.80
C VAL A 130 9.39 -63.04 -4.61
N THR A 131 10.21 -62.10 -5.09
CA THR A 131 11.40 -62.43 -5.89
C THR A 131 12.70 -62.00 -5.21
N ALA A 132 13.75 -62.80 -5.36
CA ALA A 132 15.13 -62.46 -5.02
C ALA A 132 16.01 -62.47 -6.29
N GLY A 133 16.82 -61.43 -6.47
CA GLY A 133 17.81 -61.35 -7.56
C GLY A 133 17.24 -61.06 -8.95
N ASN A 134 16.04 -60.50 -9.05
CA ASN A 134 15.37 -60.18 -10.33
C ASN A 134 14.92 -61.42 -11.14
N TYR A 135 14.13 -62.30 -10.52
CA TYR A 135 13.69 -63.54 -11.15
C TYR A 135 12.89 -63.33 -12.44
N ASP A 136 12.06 -62.29 -12.51
CA ASP A 136 11.14 -62.06 -13.63
C ASP A 136 11.77 -61.30 -14.82
N GLU A 137 12.91 -60.61 -14.65
CA GLU A 137 13.61 -59.87 -15.72
C GLU A 137 15.09 -60.31 -15.87
N PRO A 138 15.47 -60.97 -16.98
CA PRO A 138 16.82 -61.53 -17.15
C PRO A 138 17.97 -60.50 -17.31
N CYS A 139 17.68 -59.22 -17.51
CA CYS A 139 18.65 -58.17 -17.88
C CYS A 139 18.74 -56.96 -16.93
N GLY A 140 18.07 -56.98 -15.77
CA GLY A 140 18.09 -55.85 -14.84
C GLY A 140 19.08 -56.04 -13.69
N ASP A 141 20.00 -55.09 -13.51
CA ASP A 141 20.96 -55.08 -12.38
C ASP A 141 20.23 -54.82 -11.06
N LYS A 142 20.11 -55.87 -10.23
CA LYS A 142 19.72 -55.77 -8.80
C LYS A 142 20.83 -56.28 -7.89
N SER A 143 22.07 -55.91 -8.18
CA SER A 143 23.24 -56.20 -7.33
C SER A 143 23.04 -55.79 -5.86
N TRP A 144 22.16 -54.83 -5.57
CA TRP A 144 21.77 -54.45 -4.21
C TRP A 144 20.99 -55.52 -3.43
N GLN A 145 20.40 -56.53 -4.09
CA GLN A 145 19.80 -57.71 -3.42
C GLN A 145 20.80 -58.85 -3.20
N GLN A 146 22.05 -58.69 -3.65
CA GLN A 146 23.11 -59.62 -3.29
C GLN A 146 23.55 -59.32 -1.85
N VAL A 147 23.13 -60.18 -0.94
CA VAL A 147 23.41 -60.03 0.49
C VAL A 147 24.89 -60.27 0.77
N CYS A 148 25.46 -61.32 0.17
CA CYS A 148 26.87 -61.63 0.29
C CYS A 148 27.35 -62.61 -0.78
N SER A 149 28.67 -62.74 -0.88
CA SER A 149 29.36 -63.62 -1.82
C SER A 149 30.65 -64.18 -1.23
N SER A 150 31.03 -65.38 -1.67
CA SER A 150 32.32 -66.00 -1.34
C SER A 150 32.79 -66.86 -2.51
N GLY A 151 33.87 -66.46 -3.18
CA GLY A 151 34.32 -67.12 -4.41
C GLY A 151 33.26 -67.02 -5.51
N ASN A 152 32.73 -68.17 -5.97
CA ASN A 152 31.65 -68.23 -6.95
C ASN A 152 30.25 -68.29 -6.29
N ASP A 153 30.15 -68.54 -4.99
CA ASP A 153 28.86 -68.62 -4.28
C ASP A 153 28.28 -67.21 -4.01
N ARG A 154 26.96 -67.12 -4.06
CA ARG A 154 26.15 -65.90 -3.91
C ARG A 154 24.91 -66.20 -3.05
N VAL A 155 24.56 -65.27 -2.17
CA VAL A 155 23.25 -65.23 -1.49
C VAL A 155 22.49 -64.04 -2.02
N MET A 156 21.34 -64.31 -2.62
CA MET A 156 20.41 -63.27 -3.06
C MET A 156 19.23 -63.27 -2.11
N GLY A 157 18.93 -62.13 -1.51
CA GLY A 157 17.89 -62.04 -0.49
C GLY A 157 17.47 -60.61 -0.22
N TYR A 158 16.22 -60.47 0.22
CA TYR A 158 15.65 -59.18 0.60
C TYR A 158 14.72 -59.40 1.79
N ILE A 159 14.77 -58.49 2.76
CA ILE A 159 13.87 -58.44 3.92
C ILE A 159 13.03 -57.18 3.78
N ASP A 160 11.72 -57.35 3.76
CA ASP A 160 10.72 -56.29 3.73
C ASP A 160 9.49 -56.77 4.52
N SER A 161 9.12 -56.02 5.55
CA SER A 161 8.03 -56.36 6.48
C SER A 161 6.70 -55.73 6.07
N SER A 162 6.50 -55.45 4.77
CA SER A 162 5.28 -54.82 4.25
C SER A 162 4.17 -55.80 3.85
N LEU A 163 4.51 -57.08 3.60
CA LEU A 163 3.57 -58.06 3.03
C LEU A 163 2.88 -58.90 4.12
N ASP A 164 1.80 -58.35 4.70
CA ASP A 164 0.88 -59.12 5.55
C ASP A 164 0.04 -60.06 4.69
N ILE A 165 0.08 -61.35 5.05
CA ILE A 165 -0.61 -62.42 4.34
C ILE A 165 -1.84 -62.93 5.11
N LYS A 166 -2.15 -62.36 6.27
CA LYS A 166 -3.31 -62.71 7.08
C LYS A 166 -4.62 -62.24 6.42
N PRO A 167 -5.58 -63.14 6.12
CA PRO A 167 -6.92 -62.77 5.69
C PRO A 167 -7.71 -62.08 6.81
N THR A 168 -8.67 -61.23 6.44
CA THR A 168 -9.53 -60.50 7.39
C THR A 168 -10.67 -61.34 7.97
N GLU A 169 -11.05 -62.43 7.28
CA GLU A 169 -12.09 -63.34 7.74
C GLU A 169 -11.59 -64.33 8.79
N VAL A 170 -12.47 -64.67 9.74
CA VAL A 170 -12.19 -65.70 10.75
C VAL A 170 -12.27 -67.10 10.14
N GLY A 171 -11.33 -67.95 10.53
CA GLY A 171 -11.25 -69.33 10.09
C GLY A 171 -9.83 -69.89 10.15
N ILE A 172 -9.71 -71.19 9.94
CA ILE A 172 -8.43 -71.86 9.72
C ILE A 172 -8.07 -71.67 8.25
N TYR A 173 -6.82 -71.34 7.96
CA TYR A 173 -6.30 -71.11 6.61
C TYR A 173 -5.16 -72.08 6.30
N ASN A 174 -5.18 -72.61 5.08
CA ASN A 174 -4.05 -73.30 4.49
C ASN A 174 -3.13 -72.28 3.81
N PHE A 175 -1.83 -72.44 4.00
CA PHE A 175 -0.79 -71.62 3.39
C PHE A 175 0.15 -72.54 2.61
N LYS A 176 0.09 -72.48 1.28
CA LYS A 176 0.91 -73.31 0.39
C LYS A 176 1.90 -72.44 -0.35
N ILE A 177 3.14 -72.91 -0.46
CA ILE A 177 4.21 -72.22 -1.17
C ILE A 177 4.89 -73.13 -2.18
N GLN A 178 5.54 -72.50 -3.16
CA GLN A 178 6.56 -73.13 -3.99
C GLN A 178 7.71 -72.14 -4.20
N ALA A 179 8.93 -72.56 -3.84
CA ALA A 179 10.11 -71.75 -4.00
C ALA A 179 10.87 -72.14 -5.27
N LEU A 180 10.80 -71.31 -6.30
CA LEU A 180 11.46 -71.51 -7.58
C LEU A 180 12.88 -70.92 -7.57
N GLY A 181 13.79 -71.47 -8.37
CA GLY A 181 15.16 -70.97 -8.46
C GLY A 181 15.85 -71.37 -9.74
N ARG A 182 16.60 -70.45 -10.32
CA ARG A 182 17.37 -70.66 -11.56
C ARG A 182 18.57 -69.73 -11.62
N VAL A 183 19.48 -69.99 -12.56
CA VAL A 183 20.51 -69.02 -12.94
C VAL A 183 20.04 -68.28 -14.18
N ASN A 184 19.97 -66.95 -14.10
CA ASN A 184 19.59 -66.05 -15.20
C ASN A 184 20.85 -65.47 -15.86
N TYR A 185 20.75 -65.24 -17.17
CA TYR A 185 21.65 -64.41 -17.97
C TYR A 185 20.82 -63.59 -18.96
N CYS A 186 21.41 -62.57 -19.58
CA CYS A 186 20.65 -61.60 -20.39
C CYS A 186 19.78 -62.18 -21.52
N ASN A 187 20.03 -63.41 -21.97
CA ASN A 187 19.31 -64.04 -23.09
C ASN A 187 18.64 -65.38 -22.72
N GLY A 188 18.53 -65.72 -21.42
CA GLY A 188 17.86 -66.94 -20.99
C GLY A 188 18.11 -67.32 -19.54
N SER A 189 17.72 -68.54 -19.20
CA SER A 189 17.95 -69.10 -17.86
C SER A 189 18.33 -70.58 -17.96
N PHE A 190 19.11 -71.09 -17.02
CA PHE A 190 19.51 -72.49 -16.95
C PHE A 190 19.63 -72.96 -15.50
N ASN A 191 19.87 -74.26 -15.29
CA ASN A 191 20.00 -74.89 -13.98
C ASN A 191 18.86 -74.51 -13.01
N THR A 192 17.63 -74.68 -13.52
CA THR A 192 16.39 -74.57 -12.73
C THR A 192 16.36 -75.68 -11.69
N ASN A 193 16.22 -75.30 -10.43
CA ASN A 193 16.14 -76.22 -9.32
C ASN A 193 15.00 -75.79 -8.42
N ASP A 194 13.77 -76.06 -8.85
CA ASP A 194 12.56 -75.61 -8.18
C ASP A 194 12.22 -76.49 -6.99
N GLY A 195 11.81 -75.85 -5.90
CA GLY A 195 11.47 -76.55 -4.66
C GLY A 195 10.11 -77.25 -4.76
N PRO A 196 9.89 -78.27 -3.90
CA PRO A 196 8.60 -78.92 -3.82
C PRO A 196 7.54 -77.95 -3.30
N PHE A 197 6.27 -78.32 -3.48
CA PHE A 197 5.19 -77.66 -2.76
C PHE A 197 5.33 -77.95 -1.26
N MET A 198 5.26 -76.91 -0.45
CA MET A 198 5.24 -77.03 1.01
C MET A 198 4.01 -76.35 1.56
N THR A 199 3.48 -76.89 2.66
CA THR A 199 2.23 -76.42 3.26
C THR A 199 2.42 -76.06 4.72
N ALA A 200 1.69 -75.03 5.16
CA ALA A 200 1.58 -74.60 6.53
C ALA A 200 0.12 -74.24 6.84
N LYS A 201 -0.20 -74.03 8.10
CA LYS A 201 -1.53 -73.59 8.56
C LYS A 201 -1.44 -72.45 9.56
N PHE A 202 -2.50 -71.68 9.63
CA PHE A 202 -2.75 -70.71 10.70
C PHE A 202 -4.25 -70.52 10.90
N GLU A 203 -4.65 -69.94 12.02
CA GLU A 203 -6.04 -69.66 12.35
C GLU A 203 -6.23 -68.17 12.58
N VAL A 204 -7.16 -67.53 11.88
CA VAL A 204 -7.61 -66.18 12.20
C VAL A 204 -8.80 -66.31 13.14
N VAL A 205 -8.71 -65.72 14.33
CA VAL A 205 -9.76 -65.77 15.35
C VAL A 205 -10.41 -64.39 15.50
N GLN A 206 -11.68 -64.35 15.93
CA GLN A 206 -12.27 -63.08 16.36
C GLN A 206 -11.60 -62.65 17.67
N PRO A 207 -11.39 -61.34 17.89
CA PRO A 207 -11.12 -60.83 19.22
C PRO A 207 -12.24 -61.24 20.16
N THR A 208 -11.90 -61.56 21.40
CA THR A 208 -12.86 -61.58 22.49
C THR A 208 -13.00 -60.15 23.02
N GLY A 209 -14.15 -59.50 22.81
CA GLY A 209 -14.40 -58.16 23.36
C GLY A 209 -15.75 -57.55 22.98
N TYR A 210 -16.10 -56.45 23.64
CA TYR A 210 -17.30 -55.67 23.42
C TYR A 210 -17.05 -54.52 22.44
N TYR A 211 -17.96 -54.37 21.49
CA TYR A 211 -18.01 -53.31 20.50
C TYR A 211 -19.20 -52.42 20.80
N TYR A 212 -18.97 -51.13 21.03
CA TYR A 212 -20.02 -50.15 21.28
C TYR A 212 -20.17 -49.19 20.12
N LYS A 213 -21.41 -48.86 19.78
CA LYS A 213 -21.74 -47.91 18.73
C LYS A 213 -22.92 -47.04 19.14
N SER A 214 -22.82 -45.72 19.00
CA SER A 214 -23.91 -44.80 19.34
C SER A 214 -25.11 -44.93 18.38
N GLU A 215 -26.34 -44.92 18.90
CA GLU A 215 -27.62 -44.78 18.17
C GLU A 215 -28.25 -43.39 18.35
N GLY A 216 -27.65 -42.55 19.20
CA GLY A 216 -28.02 -41.16 19.46
C GLY A 216 -26.96 -40.51 20.35
N ASN A 217 -27.30 -39.40 21.03
CA ASN A 217 -26.41 -38.81 22.02
C ASN A 217 -26.23 -39.74 23.22
N VAL A 218 -24.98 -39.90 23.65
CA VAL A 218 -24.53 -40.91 24.62
C VAL A 218 -23.63 -40.31 25.68
N THR A 219 -23.53 -40.98 26.82
CA THR A 219 -22.50 -40.73 27.84
C THR A 219 -21.70 -42.00 28.09
N TRP A 220 -20.52 -41.89 28.70
CA TRP A 220 -19.65 -43.06 28.95
C TRP A 220 -20.21 -44.04 29.99
N THR A 221 -21.06 -43.53 30.89
CA THR A 221 -21.55 -44.25 32.08
C THR A 221 -22.99 -44.73 31.99
N ASP A 222 -23.76 -44.23 31.03
CA ASP A 222 -25.14 -44.65 30.79
C ASP A 222 -25.22 -45.57 29.55
N PRO A 223 -25.80 -46.78 29.65
CA PRO A 223 -26.05 -47.65 28.49
C PRO A 223 -27.07 -47.08 27.50
N SER A 224 -27.85 -46.06 27.88
CA SER A 224 -28.87 -45.48 26.99
C SER A 224 -28.25 -45.00 25.66
N ASN A 225 -28.98 -45.25 24.57
CA ASN A 225 -28.58 -44.94 23.20
C ASN A 225 -27.27 -45.60 22.71
N TRP A 226 -26.66 -46.52 23.47
CA TRP A 226 -25.61 -47.39 22.95
C TRP A 226 -26.19 -48.64 22.32
N LYS A 227 -25.60 -49.05 21.20
CA LYS A 227 -25.63 -50.43 20.72
C LYS A 227 -24.39 -51.16 21.17
N VAL A 228 -24.53 -52.44 21.49
CA VAL A 228 -23.43 -53.34 21.81
C VAL A 228 -23.42 -54.55 20.89
N SER A 229 -22.23 -55.03 20.56
CA SER A 229 -21.96 -56.26 19.82
C SER A 229 -20.77 -57.00 20.46
N THR A 230 -20.75 -58.33 20.37
CA THR A 230 -19.60 -59.16 20.77
C THR A 230 -18.82 -59.72 19.57
N ASP A 231 -19.31 -59.49 18.35
CA ASP A 231 -18.73 -59.98 17.10
C ASP A 231 -18.35 -58.86 16.12
N GLY A 232 -18.61 -57.60 16.50
CA GLY A 232 -18.37 -56.40 15.70
C GLY A 232 -19.33 -56.22 14.51
N VAL A 233 -20.29 -57.13 14.32
CA VAL A 233 -21.19 -57.16 13.15
C VAL A 233 -22.65 -57.01 13.55
N ASN A 234 -23.09 -57.77 14.55
CA ASN A 234 -24.48 -57.81 14.99
C ASN A 234 -24.65 -56.95 16.24
N TYR A 235 -25.26 -55.77 16.06
CA TYR A 235 -25.48 -54.78 17.12
C TYR A 235 -26.91 -54.88 17.69
N THR A 236 -27.01 -54.85 19.02
CA THR A 236 -28.28 -54.83 19.78
C THR A 236 -28.28 -53.69 20.80
N ASN A 237 -29.43 -53.33 21.37
CA ASN A 237 -29.48 -52.31 22.42
C ASN A 237 -28.60 -52.73 23.61
N ALA A 238 -27.73 -51.84 24.05
CA ALA A 238 -26.85 -52.11 25.17
C ALA A 238 -27.65 -52.13 26.49
N SER A 239 -27.37 -53.12 27.34
CA SER A 239 -27.81 -53.15 28.74
C SER A 239 -26.71 -52.68 29.71
N THR A 240 -25.50 -52.47 29.20
CA THR A 240 -24.28 -52.09 29.92
C THR A 240 -23.61 -50.92 29.20
N ALA A 241 -22.99 -50.00 29.94
CA ALA A 241 -22.27 -48.88 29.35
C ALA A 241 -20.81 -49.28 29.03
N PRO A 242 -20.12 -48.56 28.13
CA PRO A 242 -18.69 -48.79 27.87
C PRO A 242 -17.83 -48.81 29.14
N SER A 243 -18.11 -47.92 30.09
CA SER A 243 -17.43 -47.85 31.41
C SER A 243 -17.55 -49.09 32.29
N SER A 244 -18.53 -49.97 32.04
CA SER A 244 -18.77 -51.16 32.85
C SER A 244 -18.03 -52.41 32.36
N VAL A 245 -17.30 -52.29 31.25
CA VAL A 245 -16.50 -53.36 30.65
C VAL A 245 -15.05 -53.26 31.12
N GLY A 246 -14.41 -54.40 31.41
CA GLY A 246 -13.04 -54.43 31.94
C GLY A 246 -11.98 -53.94 30.94
N GLU A 247 -10.87 -53.43 31.45
CA GLU A 247 -9.70 -53.04 30.67
C GLU A 247 -9.15 -54.28 29.93
N GLY A 248 -9.23 -54.28 28.59
CA GLY A 248 -8.89 -55.42 27.73
C GLY A 248 -10.08 -56.21 27.17
N GLU A 249 -11.30 -55.99 27.68
CA GLU A 249 -12.54 -56.52 27.11
C GLU A 249 -13.25 -55.50 26.20
N LEU A 250 -12.98 -54.20 26.36
CA LEU A 250 -13.53 -53.15 25.49
C LEU A 250 -12.71 -53.06 24.19
N TYR A 251 -13.24 -53.58 23.09
CA TYR A 251 -12.50 -53.68 21.83
C TYR A 251 -12.67 -52.46 20.93
N GLN A 252 -13.88 -51.91 20.81
CA GLN A 252 -14.14 -50.77 19.94
C GLN A 252 -15.27 -49.89 20.47
N VAL A 253 -15.15 -48.58 20.25
CA VAL A 253 -16.20 -47.60 20.49
C VAL A 253 -16.33 -46.69 19.26
N ILE A 254 -17.53 -46.56 18.70
CA ILE A 254 -17.84 -45.67 17.58
C ILE A 254 -18.89 -44.65 18.00
N VAL A 255 -18.56 -43.36 17.84
CA VAL A 255 -19.51 -42.25 17.90
C VAL A 255 -19.85 -41.87 16.45
N ASP A 256 -21.06 -42.17 16.01
CA ASP A 256 -21.52 -41.93 14.64
C ASP A 256 -21.73 -40.43 14.36
N GLU A 257 -21.76 -40.09 13.07
CA GLU A 257 -22.02 -38.72 12.59
C GLU A 257 -23.36 -38.18 13.15
N GLY A 258 -23.36 -36.92 13.56
CA GLY A 258 -24.54 -36.27 14.16
C GLY A 258 -24.82 -36.64 15.63
N HIS A 259 -24.08 -37.58 16.23
CA HIS A 259 -24.21 -37.94 17.64
C HIS A 259 -23.12 -37.28 18.50
N THR A 260 -23.44 -37.00 19.76
CA THR A 260 -22.48 -36.48 20.75
C THR A 260 -22.21 -37.50 21.84
N LEU A 261 -20.93 -37.75 22.14
CA LEU A 261 -20.47 -38.41 23.35
C LEU A 261 -19.98 -37.37 24.36
N THR A 262 -20.67 -37.25 25.48
CA THR A 262 -20.24 -36.39 26.59
C THR A 262 -19.51 -37.21 27.67
N LEU A 263 -18.28 -36.80 27.97
CA LEU A 263 -17.45 -37.37 29.03
C LEU A 263 -17.37 -36.41 30.22
N THR A 264 -17.74 -36.86 31.43
CA THR A 264 -17.56 -36.12 32.70
C THR A 264 -16.59 -36.83 33.66
N THR A 265 -16.06 -37.97 33.24
CA THR A 265 -15.08 -38.78 33.98
C THR A 265 -14.04 -39.31 33.00
N ASN A 266 -12.91 -39.81 33.52
CA ASN A 266 -11.91 -40.47 32.68
C ASN A 266 -12.50 -41.72 31.99
N ALA A 267 -12.43 -41.74 30.67
CA ALA A 267 -12.81 -42.87 29.84
C ALA A 267 -11.58 -43.75 29.58
N VAL A 268 -11.61 -44.97 30.12
CA VAL A 268 -10.66 -46.03 29.73
C VAL A 268 -11.07 -46.52 28.34
N THR A 269 -10.43 -45.97 27.32
CA THR A 269 -10.76 -46.16 25.91
C THR A 269 -10.09 -47.42 25.34
N PRO A 270 -10.64 -47.98 24.24
CA PRO A 270 -10.01 -49.06 23.49
C PRO A 270 -8.56 -48.77 23.07
N SER A 271 -7.87 -49.81 22.60
CA SER A 271 -6.55 -49.66 21.97
C SER A 271 -6.56 -48.62 20.83
N THR A 272 -5.41 -47.98 20.60
CA THR A 272 -5.23 -46.96 19.56
C THR A 272 -5.78 -47.43 18.21
N GLY A 273 -6.64 -46.61 17.59
CA GLY A 273 -7.31 -46.93 16.32
C GLY A 273 -8.74 -47.48 16.46
N ASN A 274 -9.15 -47.90 17.66
CA ASN A 274 -10.47 -48.50 17.89
C ASN A 274 -11.46 -47.62 18.68
N PHE A 275 -11.04 -46.43 19.09
CA PHE A 275 -11.99 -45.39 19.51
C PHE A 275 -12.19 -44.41 18.36
N ILE A 276 -13.34 -44.48 17.69
CA ILE A 276 -13.62 -43.73 16.47
C ILE A 276 -14.69 -42.68 16.74
N VAL A 277 -14.42 -41.43 16.41
CA VAL A 277 -15.34 -40.30 16.57
C VAL A 277 -15.63 -39.70 15.21
N ASN A 278 -16.80 -40.01 14.65
CA ASN A 278 -17.33 -39.39 13.43
C ASN A 278 -18.26 -38.20 13.74
N GLY A 279 -18.92 -38.22 14.90
CA GLY A 279 -19.72 -37.10 15.42
C GLY A 279 -18.92 -36.16 16.33
N THR A 280 -19.46 -35.89 17.52
CA THR A 280 -18.85 -34.98 18.51
C THR A 280 -18.37 -35.71 19.75
N LEU A 281 -17.15 -35.43 20.20
CA LEU A 281 -16.64 -35.78 21.52
C LEU A 281 -16.61 -34.52 22.38
N GLU A 282 -17.43 -34.46 23.43
CA GLU A 282 -17.46 -33.36 24.40
C GLU A 282 -16.82 -33.78 25.72
N LEU A 283 -15.84 -33.01 26.18
CA LEU A 283 -15.14 -33.20 27.45
C LEU A 283 -15.66 -32.19 28.47
N GLY A 284 -16.61 -32.62 29.29
CA GLY A 284 -17.09 -31.86 30.45
C GLY A 284 -16.10 -31.91 31.63
N ALA A 285 -16.47 -31.26 32.73
CA ALA A 285 -15.64 -31.22 33.94
C ALA A 285 -15.24 -32.64 34.40
N GLY A 286 -13.93 -32.93 34.42
CA GLY A 286 -13.38 -34.23 34.80
C GLY A 286 -13.29 -35.28 33.67
N GLY A 287 -13.83 -35.00 32.48
CA GLY A 287 -13.79 -35.90 31.31
C GLY A 287 -12.44 -35.92 30.58
N SER A 288 -11.86 -37.10 30.40
CA SER A 288 -10.61 -37.32 29.65
C SER A 288 -10.66 -38.67 28.94
N VAL A 289 -9.70 -38.94 28.05
CA VAL A 289 -9.56 -40.24 27.38
C VAL A 289 -8.18 -40.83 27.69
N SER A 290 -8.09 -42.16 27.85
CA SER A 290 -6.79 -42.81 28.07
C SER A 290 -5.96 -42.97 26.80
N THR A 291 -6.59 -42.97 25.62
CA THR A 291 -5.96 -43.08 24.30
C THR A 291 -6.66 -42.15 23.30
N ALA A 292 -5.87 -41.58 22.38
CA ALA A 292 -6.37 -40.65 21.37
C ALA A 292 -7.40 -41.31 20.43
N PRO A 293 -8.56 -40.68 20.19
CA PRO A 293 -9.51 -41.15 19.21
C PRO A 293 -8.98 -41.03 17.78
N THR A 294 -9.55 -41.86 16.91
CA THR A 294 -9.49 -41.73 15.45
C THR A 294 -10.67 -40.86 15.02
N TYR A 295 -10.39 -39.71 14.44
CA TYR A 295 -11.39 -38.70 14.11
C TYR A 295 -11.81 -38.81 12.64
N GLY A 296 -13.11 -38.93 12.41
CA GLY A 296 -13.70 -38.90 11.07
C GLY A 296 -13.64 -37.49 10.44
N VAL A 297 -13.83 -37.43 9.13
CA VAL A 297 -14.03 -36.17 8.41
C VAL A 297 -15.31 -35.52 8.93
N GLY A 298 -15.26 -34.24 9.34
CA GLY A 298 -16.41 -33.54 9.93
C GLY A 298 -16.59 -33.70 11.44
N SER A 299 -15.79 -34.54 12.11
CA SER A 299 -15.86 -34.75 13.56
C SER A 299 -15.55 -33.48 14.36
N THR A 300 -16.10 -33.37 15.57
CA THR A 300 -15.89 -32.22 16.46
C THR A 300 -15.37 -32.65 17.83
N LEU A 301 -14.34 -31.98 18.34
CA LEU A 301 -13.86 -32.12 19.71
C LEU A 301 -14.19 -30.85 20.51
N ILE A 302 -14.96 -30.97 21.59
CA ILE A 302 -15.35 -29.84 22.43
C ILE A 302 -14.69 -29.94 23.80
N TYR A 303 -13.98 -28.89 24.20
CA TYR A 303 -13.48 -28.70 25.55
C TYR A 303 -14.45 -27.82 26.35
N ASN A 304 -15.03 -28.39 27.41
CA ASN A 304 -15.89 -27.71 28.36
C ASN A 304 -15.30 -27.87 29.78
N ARG A 305 -13.98 -27.63 29.87
CA ARG A 305 -13.13 -27.85 31.05
C ARG A 305 -11.75 -27.23 30.85
N ASP A 306 -10.99 -27.11 31.94
CA ASP A 306 -9.57 -26.83 31.86
C ASP A 306 -8.77 -28.05 31.37
N VAL A 307 -7.85 -27.81 30.43
CA VAL A 307 -6.92 -28.79 29.85
C VAL A 307 -5.54 -28.16 29.72
N THR A 308 -4.54 -28.79 30.34
CA THR A 308 -3.14 -28.32 30.29
C THR A 308 -2.34 -28.95 29.13
N LEU A 309 -2.71 -30.18 28.74
CA LEU A 309 -2.02 -30.96 27.72
C LEU A 309 -3.03 -31.83 26.96
N PRO A 310 -3.50 -31.41 25.77
CA PRO A 310 -4.53 -32.14 25.05
C PRO A 310 -3.99 -33.38 24.32
N ALA A 311 -2.72 -33.77 24.50
CA ALA A 311 -2.06 -34.78 23.66
C ALA A 311 -2.74 -36.18 23.69
N THR A 312 -3.46 -36.49 24.76
CA THR A 312 -4.24 -37.73 24.93
C THR A 312 -5.55 -37.71 24.15
N GLU A 313 -6.17 -36.55 23.96
CA GLU A 313 -7.45 -36.35 23.27
C GLU A 313 -7.27 -35.88 21.81
N TRP A 314 -6.22 -35.09 21.59
CA TRP A 314 -5.81 -34.45 20.35
C TRP A 314 -4.34 -34.82 20.11
N PRO A 315 -4.09 -35.86 19.30
CA PRO A 315 -2.74 -36.36 19.11
C PRO A 315 -1.84 -35.30 18.45
N ARG A 316 -0.54 -35.38 18.76
CA ARG A 316 0.50 -34.57 18.11
C ARG A 316 1.04 -35.30 16.87
N TYR A 317 1.46 -34.55 15.85
CA TYR A 317 2.12 -35.10 14.66
C TYR A 317 3.63 -34.99 14.79
N SER A 318 4.38 -36.08 14.52
CA SER A 318 5.85 -36.12 14.44
C SER A 318 6.33 -36.07 12.98
N ILE A 319 7.00 -34.99 12.56
CA ILE A 319 7.58 -34.88 11.19
C ILE A 319 9.01 -35.42 11.19
N GLU A 320 9.21 -36.73 10.97
CA GLU A 320 10.51 -37.24 10.53
C GLU A 320 10.51 -37.37 9.00
N GLY A 321 11.12 -36.39 8.30
CA GLY A 321 11.52 -36.50 6.90
C GLY A 321 10.47 -36.10 5.85
N ALA A 322 10.63 -34.87 5.33
CA ALA A 322 10.07 -34.31 4.09
C ALA A 322 8.54 -34.13 3.96
N ASP A 323 8.21 -32.98 3.37
CA ASP A 323 6.91 -32.47 2.92
C ASP A 323 5.96 -31.86 3.97
N TYR A 324 5.71 -30.55 3.76
CA TYR A 324 4.53 -29.80 4.22
C TYR A 324 3.24 -30.60 3.93
N PRO A 325 2.09 -30.30 4.59
CA PRO A 325 1.01 -31.24 4.89
C PRO A 325 0.08 -31.58 3.69
N GLU A 326 0.63 -31.80 2.50
CA GLU A 326 -0.12 -32.20 1.31
C GLU A 326 -0.44 -33.71 1.30
N ASN A 327 0.28 -34.51 2.11
CA ASN A 327 0.06 -35.96 2.25
C ASN A 327 -0.63 -36.32 3.58
N PHE A 328 -1.70 -35.60 3.92
CA PHE A 328 -2.52 -35.89 5.09
C PHE A 328 -3.27 -37.23 4.93
N THR A 329 -3.10 -38.14 5.88
CA THR A 329 -3.98 -39.32 5.99
C THR A 329 -5.18 -38.95 6.85
N ALA A 330 -6.38 -38.90 6.24
CA ALA A 330 -7.64 -38.76 6.96
C ALA A 330 -7.74 -39.79 8.12
N GLY A 331 -8.25 -39.36 9.29
CA GLY A 331 -8.50 -40.26 10.42
C GLY A 331 -7.76 -39.95 11.73
N LYS A 332 -6.73 -39.08 11.74
CA LYS A 332 -5.84 -38.95 12.92
C LYS A 332 -6.09 -37.75 13.85
N PHE A 333 -6.70 -36.66 13.38
CA PHE A 333 -6.86 -35.41 14.17
C PHE A 333 -8.31 -34.93 14.11
N PRO A 334 -8.80 -34.22 15.14
CA PRO A 334 -10.14 -33.64 15.09
C PRO A 334 -10.29 -32.75 13.86
N HIS A 335 -11.48 -32.80 13.24
CA HIS A 335 -11.77 -31.90 12.14
C HIS A 335 -12.06 -30.50 12.70
N ASN A 336 -13.11 -30.35 13.52
CA ASN A 336 -13.43 -29.12 14.22
C ASN A 336 -13.05 -29.20 15.71
N VAL A 337 -12.71 -28.07 16.31
CA VAL A 337 -12.44 -27.97 17.75
C VAL A 337 -13.23 -26.79 18.33
N GLY A 338 -13.94 -27.03 19.42
CA GLY A 338 -14.64 -26.00 20.18
C GLY A 338 -14.08 -25.86 21.58
N VAL A 339 -13.91 -24.63 22.06
CA VAL A 339 -13.61 -24.35 23.47
C VAL A 339 -14.82 -23.64 24.06
N ALA A 340 -15.71 -24.43 24.67
CA ALA A 340 -16.98 -23.97 25.20
C ALA A 340 -16.84 -23.26 26.55
N SER A 341 -15.88 -23.70 27.38
CA SER A 341 -15.54 -23.05 28.66
C SER A 341 -14.17 -23.52 29.17
N GLY A 342 -13.64 -22.81 30.17
CA GLY A 342 -12.35 -23.13 30.78
C GLY A 342 -11.16 -22.71 29.91
N THR A 343 -9.98 -23.22 30.26
CA THR A 343 -8.72 -22.93 29.55
C THR A 343 -8.24 -24.16 28.78
N LEU A 344 -8.11 -24.04 27.46
CA LEU A 344 -7.38 -24.98 26.61
C LEU A 344 -5.95 -24.46 26.43
N LYS A 345 -4.99 -25.16 27.04
CA LYS A 345 -3.57 -24.86 26.91
C LYS A 345 -2.95 -25.73 25.81
N ILE A 346 -2.36 -25.10 24.80
CA ILE A 346 -1.67 -25.77 23.70
C ILE A 346 -0.17 -25.64 23.95
N GLU A 347 0.45 -26.76 24.33
CA GLU A 347 1.90 -26.86 24.48
C GLU A 347 2.54 -27.56 23.27
N ALA A 348 3.47 -26.88 22.61
CA ALA A 348 4.33 -27.45 21.56
C ALA A 348 5.73 -27.70 22.13
N PRO A 349 6.15 -28.96 22.34
CA PRO A 349 7.40 -29.25 23.03
C PRO A 349 8.66 -29.08 22.16
N ASP A 350 8.57 -29.11 20.82
CA ASP A 350 9.68 -28.88 19.87
C ASP A 350 9.19 -28.81 18.40
N LYS A 351 10.12 -28.68 17.44
CA LYS A 351 9.88 -28.65 15.98
C LYS A 351 9.25 -29.91 15.39
N LEU A 352 9.42 -31.04 16.06
CA LEU A 352 8.97 -32.34 15.57
C LEU A 352 7.50 -32.54 15.92
N HIS A 353 7.03 -31.97 17.03
CA HIS A 353 5.68 -32.22 17.58
C HIS A 353 4.72 -31.05 17.35
N LYS A 354 4.00 -31.07 16.22
CA LYS A 354 3.01 -30.03 15.84
C LYS A 354 1.58 -30.44 16.16
N GLN A 355 0.72 -29.44 16.37
CA GLN A 355 -0.71 -29.63 16.62
C GLN A 355 -1.52 -29.10 15.43
N TYR A 356 -2.44 -29.94 14.91
CA TYR A 356 -3.16 -29.68 13.66
C TYR A 356 -4.64 -30.09 13.77
N MET A 357 -5.52 -29.35 13.11
CA MET A 357 -6.93 -29.69 12.89
C MET A 357 -7.37 -29.37 11.46
N GLY A 358 -8.33 -30.14 10.95
CA GLY A 358 -8.73 -30.09 9.54
C GLY A 358 -9.80 -29.06 9.16
N GLY A 359 -10.52 -28.51 10.14
CA GLY A 359 -11.65 -27.61 9.99
C GLY A 359 -11.53 -26.43 10.97
N ASP A 360 -12.66 -26.00 11.55
CA ASP A 360 -12.78 -24.72 12.25
C ASP A 360 -12.50 -24.82 13.76
N LEU A 361 -11.85 -23.78 14.29
CA LEU A 361 -11.66 -23.55 15.73
C LEU A 361 -12.64 -22.46 16.21
N THR A 362 -13.49 -22.79 17.17
CA THR A 362 -14.41 -21.83 17.81
C THR A 362 -14.08 -21.69 19.30
N ILE A 363 -13.91 -20.46 19.77
CA ILE A 363 -13.64 -20.15 21.18
C ILE A 363 -14.83 -19.35 21.69
N GLU A 364 -15.60 -19.92 22.61
CA GLU A 364 -16.81 -19.29 23.14
C GLU A 364 -16.48 -18.17 24.14
N SER A 365 -17.47 -17.28 24.36
CA SER A 365 -17.35 -16.20 25.33
C SER A 365 -17.00 -16.71 26.74
N GLY A 366 -15.92 -16.18 27.31
CA GLY A 366 -15.40 -16.57 28.63
C GLY A 366 -14.48 -17.80 28.63
N ALA A 367 -14.30 -18.47 27.49
CA ALA A 367 -13.28 -19.50 27.32
C ALA A 367 -11.91 -18.89 26.99
N ILE A 368 -10.84 -19.63 27.28
CA ILE A 368 -9.45 -19.21 27.08
C ILE A 368 -8.72 -20.26 26.24
N VAL A 369 -8.07 -19.83 25.16
CA VAL A 369 -7.00 -20.59 24.51
C VAL A 369 -5.67 -19.97 24.89
N GLU A 370 -4.79 -20.78 25.48
CA GLU A 370 -3.47 -20.37 25.91
C GLU A 370 -2.39 -21.10 25.12
N PHE A 371 -1.52 -20.34 24.46
CA PHE A 371 -0.31 -20.86 23.85
C PHE A 371 0.86 -20.80 24.83
N ASP A 372 1.34 -21.98 25.24
CA ASP A 372 2.54 -22.14 26.08
C ASP A 372 3.55 -23.00 25.33
N MET A 373 4.42 -22.37 24.56
CA MET A 373 5.31 -23.08 23.65
C MET A 373 6.77 -22.78 24.00
N ASN A 374 7.32 -23.32 25.08
CA ASN A 374 8.68 -22.98 25.55
C ASN A 374 9.82 -23.44 24.61
N GLN A 375 10.29 -22.59 23.68
CA GLN A 375 11.48 -22.83 22.84
C GLN A 375 12.24 -21.52 22.56
N GLU A 376 13.30 -21.24 23.33
CA GLU A 376 14.07 -19.99 23.21
C GLU A 376 15.07 -19.96 22.03
N ASN A 377 15.48 -21.12 21.46
CA ASN A 377 16.75 -21.20 20.72
C ASN A 377 16.77 -21.92 19.34
N GLU A 378 15.65 -22.42 18.80
CA GLU A 378 15.66 -23.22 17.55
C GLU A 378 14.98 -22.48 16.35
N PRO A 379 15.43 -22.67 15.09
CA PRO A 379 15.13 -21.75 13.99
C PRO A 379 13.72 -21.82 13.39
N ARG A 380 13.13 -20.63 13.17
CA ARG A 380 12.18 -20.07 12.16
C ARG A 380 11.25 -20.92 11.26
N ASP A 381 11.35 -22.25 11.19
CA ASP A 381 10.71 -23.00 10.11
C ASP A 381 9.43 -23.74 10.53
N GLY A 382 8.31 -23.01 10.46
CA GLY A 382 6.97 -23.55 10.23
C GLY A 382 5.97 -23.45 11.39
N ASP A 383 4.69 -23.48 11.03
CA ASP A 383 3.56 -23.38 11.97
C ASP A 383 3.63 -24.48 13.03
N CYS A 384 3.61 -24.12 14.31
CA CYS A 384 3.55 -25.08 15.42
C CYS A 384 2.11 -25.47 15.77
N PHE A 385 1.16 -24.57 15.48
CA PHE A 385 -0.26 -24.80 15.57
C PHE A 385 -0.94 -24.36 14.28
N ARG A 386 -1.72 -25.26 13.66
CA ARG A 386 -2.42 -24.97 12.41
C ARG A 386 -3.89 -25.37 12.47
N VAL A 387 -4.74 -24.39 12.20
CA VAL A 387 -6.17 -24.54 11.92
C VAL A 387 -6.33 -24.52 10.41
N ALA A 388 -6.73 -25.63 9.78
CA ALA A 388 -6.92 -25.62 8.33
C ALA A 388 -8.18 -24.86 7.90
N GLY A 389 -9.19 -24.74 8.78
CA GLY A 389 -10.37 -23.90 8.59
C GLY A 389 -10.24 -22.51 9.20
N ASN A 390 -11.38 -21.95 9.58
CA ASN A 390 -11.50 -20.63 10.21
C ASN A 390 -11.21 -20.69 11.71
N LEU A 391 -10.76 -19.56 12.26
CA LEU A 391 -10.68 -19.32 13.69
C LEU A 391 -11.65 -18.21 14.06
N ASP A 392 -12.66 -18.57 14.86
CA ASP A 392 -13.67 -17.65 15.40
C ASP A 392 -13.48 -17.49 16.91
N ASN A 393 -12.98 -16.33 17.32
CA ASN A 393 -12.74 -16.01 18.72
C ASN A 393 -13.85 -15.10 19.30
N TYR A 394 -14.64 -15.64 20.23
CA TYR A 394 -15.56 -14.89 21.09
C TYR A 394 -15.03 -14.77 22.54
N GLY A 395 -13.92 -15.42 22.86
CA GLY A 395 -13.32 -15.48 24.19
C GLY A 395 -11.94 -14.80 24.24
N THR A 396 -10.99 -15.46 24.89
CA THR A 396 -9.61 -14.97 25.04
C THR A 396 -8.60 -15.91 24.39
N ILE A 397 -7.78 -15.37 23.50
CA ILE A 397 -6.53 -16.00 23.05
C ILE A 397 -5.38 -15.29 23.73
N ARG A 398 -4.47 -16.04 24.35
CA ARG A 398 -3.26 -15.45 24.95
C ARG A 398 -2.03 -16.33 24.79
N GLN A 399 -0.87 -15.71 24.72
CA GLN A 399 0.42 -16.39 24.79
C GLN A 399 1.11 -16.04 26.13
N THR A 400 1.62 -17.05 26.84
CA THR A 400 2.17 -16.87 28.21
C THR A 400 3.70 -16.95 28.29
N ASN A 401 4.38 -17.48 27.26
CA ASN A 401 5.84 -17.61 27.21
C ASN A 401 6.45 -17.10 25.90
N ILE A 402 7.74 -16.75 25.93
CA ILE A 402 8.50 -16.32 24.76
C ILE A 402 8.71 -17.47 23.77
N ASN A 403 8.17 -17.36 22.55
CA ASN A 403 8.41 -18.35 21.50
C ASN A 403 8.26 -17.81 20.09
N ARG A 404 9.27 -17.98 19.24
CA ARG A 404 9.30 -17.58 17.82
C ARG A 404 8.46 -18.43 16.85
N SER A 405 7.68 -19.40 17.31
CA SER A 405 6.83 -20.24 16.45
C SER A 405 5.58 -19.51 15.94
N ALA A 406 5.15 -19.80 14.71
CA ALA A 406 3.92 -19.24 14.14
C ALA A 406 2.68 -20.10 14.47
N PHE A 407 1.52 -19.45 14.54
CA PHE A 407 0.21 -20.10 14.46
C PHE A 407 -0.50 -19.68 13.17
N SER A 408 -1.21 -20.62 12.53
CA SER A 408 -1.88 -20.35 11.24
C SER A 408 -3.36 -20.76 11.20
N CYS A 409 -4.13 -20.02 10.40
CA CYS A 409 -5.54 -20.29 10.12
C CYS A 409 -5.93 -19.86 8.69
N THR A 410 -7.10 -20.30 8.19
CA THR A 410 -7.67 -19.77 6.94
C THR A 410 -8.16 -18.34 7.17
N ASN A 411 -9.32 -18.15 7.80
CA ASN A 411 -9.77 -16.81 8.22
C ASN A 411 -9.56 -16.64 9.72
N PHE A 412 -9.16 -15.45 10.15
CA PHE A 412 -9.08 -15.06 11.55
C PHE A 412 -10.15 -14.03 11.87
N THR A 413 -11.09 -14.35 12.76
CA THR A 413 -12.12 -13.41 13.22
C THR A 413 -12.08 -13.26 14.74
N ASN A 414 -11.77 -12.06 15.22
CA ASN A 414 -11.91 -11.69 16.63
C ASN A 414 -13.21 -10.91 16.80
N HIS A 415 -14.21 -11.52 17.45
CA HIS A 415 -15.55 -10.96 17.61
C HIS A 415 -15.63 -9.89 18.71
N SER A 416 -16.75 -9.17 18.79
CA SER A 416 -16.98 -8.17 19.86
C SER A 416 -16.89 -8.81 21.25
N GLY A 417 -16.26 -8.11 22.19
CA GLY A 417 -15.95 -8.61 23.53
C GLY A 417 -14.78 -9.60 23.62
N ALA A 418 -14.25 -10.09 22.49
CA ALA A 418 -13.12 -11.02 22.46
C ALA A 418 -11.77 -10.31 22.51
N THR A 419 -10.76 -10.98 23.07
CA THR A 419 -9.39 -10.47 23.16
C THR A 419 -8.40 -11.49 22.62
N THR A 420 -7.46 -11.04 21.79
CA THR A 420 -6.30 -11.82 21.34
C THR A 420 -5.02 -11.11 21.71
N THR A 421 -4.15 -11.75 22.48
CA THR A 421 -2.85 -11.20 22.87
C THR A 421 -1.77 -12.23 22.59
N LEU A 422 -1.12 -12.12 21.43
CA LEU A 422 -0.08 -13.06 21.01
C LEU A 422 1.29 -12.73 21.60
N SER A 423 1.42 -11.62 22.33
CA SER A 423 2.62 -11.37 23.13
C SER A 423 2.37 -10.46 24.33
N GLY A 424 2.95 -10.81 25.48
CA GLY A 424 3.11 -9.92 26.64
C GLY A 424 4.48 -9.22 26.70
N ASP A 425 5.42 -9.59 25.82
CA ASP A 425 6.78 -9.05 25.75
C ASP A 425 7.30 -8.92 24.29
N ALA A 426 8.53 -8.44 24.09
CA ALA A 426 9.07 -8.24 22.76
C ALA A 426 9.60 -9.52 22.07
N LYS A 427 9.37 -10.76 22.55
CA LYS A 427 9.87 -12.00 21.89
C LYS A 427 8.86 -13.18 21.78
N GLY A 428 8.44 -13.55 20.56
CA GLY A 428 7.62 -14.73 20.19
C GLY A 428 6.21 -14.59 19.52
N GLY A 429 5.88 -15.40 18.48
CA GLY A 429 4.54 -15.70 17.96
C GLY A 429 4.09 -14.95 16.69
N ASP A 430 4.33 -15.48 15.47
CA ASP A 430 3.76 -14.89 14.23
C ASP A 430 2.33 -15.42 13.96
N LEU A 431 1.44 -14.59 13.43
CA LEU A 431 0.12 -14.99 12.96
C LEU A 431 0.11 -15.09 11.44
N VAL A 432 -0.15 -16.29 10.92
CA VAL A 432 -0.26 -16.54 9.47
C VAL A 432 -1.73 -16.75 9.08
N VAL A 433 -2.21 -15.99 8.10
CA VAL A 433 -3.60 -16.03 7.63
C VAL A 433 -3.62 -16.33 6.13
N TYR A 434 -4.37 -17.36 5.74
CA TYR A 434 -4.54 -17.77 4.32
C TYR A 434 -5.77 -17.14 3.63
N GLY A 435 -6.65 -16.50 4.40
CA GLY A 435 -7.85 -15.77 4.01
C GLY A 435 -7.91 -14.40 4.69
N ASP A 436 -9.09 -13.99 5.17
CA ASP A 436 -9.30 -12.67 5.77
C ASP A 436 -8.87 -12.60 7.24
N PHE A 437 -8.41 -11.42 7.65
CA PHE A 437 -8.20 -11.03 9.04
C PHE A 437 -9.23 -9.97 9.43
N MET A 438 -10.09 -10.28 10.40
CA MET A 438 -11.19 -9.43 10.84
C MET A 438 -11.11 -9.18 12.35
N ASN A 439 -10.78 -7.95 12.75
CA ASN A 439 -10.91 -7.51 14.14
C ASN A 439 -12.22 -6.75 14.34
N ASN A 440 -13.22 -7.44 14.90
CA ASN A 440 -14.52 -6.89 15.28
C ASN A 440 -14.62 -6.62 16.79
N GLY A 441 -13.48 -6.57 17.48
CA GLY A 441 -13.42 -6.23 18.90
C GLY A 441 -13.83 -4.79 19.19
N ASP A 442 -13.90 -4.43 20.46
CA ASP A 442 -14.40 -3.11 20.88
C ASP A 442 -13.43 -1.96 20.58
N ASN A 443 -12.17 -2.27 20.23
CA ASN A 443 -11.12 -1.34 19.82
C ASN A 443 -10.01 -2.07 19.04
N ALA A 444 -9.16 -1.33 18.34
CA ALA A 444 -8.04 -1.89 17.57
C ALA A 444 -7.10 -2.80 18.40
N SER A 445 -6.86 -2.46 19.67
CA SER A 445 -6.01 -3.26 20.58
C SER A 445 -6.63 -4.55 21.08
N ALA A 446 -7.89 -4.85 20.72
CA ALA A 446 -8.53 -6.13 21.02
C ALA A 446 -7.79 -7.32 20.37
N VAL A 447 -7.07 -7.07 19.28
CA VAL A 447 -6.06 -7.97 18.75
C VAL A 447 -4.70 -7.29 18.89
N ASN A 448 -3.84 -7.86 19.72
CA ASN A 448 -2.52 -7.35 19.99
C ASN A 448 -1.46 -8.39 19.58
N ILE A 449 -0.68 -8.02 18.56
CA ILE A 449 0.37 -8.85 17.96
C ILE A 449 1.79 -8.34 18.38
N ASN A 450 1.88 -7.39 19.32
CA ASN A 450 3.08 -6.70 19.83
C ASN A 450 4.43 -7.42 19.61
N GLY A 451 5.28 -6.80 18.81
CA GLY A 451 6.60 -7.21 18.38
C GLY A 451 6.63 -8.24 17.25
N ARG A 452 5.49 -8.62 16.64
CA ARG A 452 5.38 -9.78 15.71
C ARG A 452 4.75 -9.49 14.38
N ALA A 453 4.84 -10.50 13.51
CA ALA A 453 4.30 -10.47 12.18
C ALA A 453 2.86 -10.96 12.09
N LEU A 454 2.02 -10.16 11.46
CA LEU A 454 0.84 -10.63 10.74
C LEU A 454 1.27 -10.93 9.30
N ILE A 455 1.11 -12.19 8.88
CA ILE A 455 1.57 -12.70 7.60
C ILE A 455 0.38 -13.17 6.77
N PHE A 456 0.17 -12.55 5.61
CA PHE A 456 -0.82 -12.99 4.63
C PHE A 456 -0.18 -13.93 3.61
N ARG A 457 -0.80 -15.11 3.40
CA ARG A 457 -0.39 -16.13 2.43
C ARG A 457 -1.55 -16.59 1.56
N GLY A 458 -1.24 -17.35 0.51
CA GLY A 458 -2.24 -17.91 -0.42
C GLY A 458 -2.45 -17.04 -1.65
N THR A 459 -3.32 -17.48 -2.56
CA THR A 459 -3.49 -16.89 -3.90
C THR A 459 -4.78 -16.09 -4.09
N ALA A 460 -5.74 -16.21 -3.16
CA ALA A 460 -6.99 -15.46 -3.20
C ALA A 460 -6.78 -14.00 -2.77
N ASP A 461 -7.73 -13.13 -3.11
CA ASP A 461 -7.82 -11.81 -2.50
C ASP A 461 -8.16 -11.96 -1.01
N GLN A 462 -7.59 -11.08 -0.18
CA GLN A 462 -7.73 -11.10 1.29
C GLN A 462 -7.98 -9.69 1.80
N THR A 463 -8.53 -9.60 3.01
CA THR A 463 -8.85 -8.34 3.68
C THR A 463 -8.16 -8.28 5.04
N LEU A 464 -7.53 -7.15 5.35
CA LEU A 464 -7.19 -6.72 6.70
C LEU A 464 -8.26 -5.70 7.13
N GLY A 465 -9.27 -6.17 7.87
CA GLY A 465 -10.47 -5.40 8.15
C GLY A 465 -11.07 -5.63 9.53
N GLY A 466 -12.37 -5.38 9.61
CA GLY A 466 -13.18 -5.53 10.83
C GLY A 466 -13.89 -4.26 11.26
N SER A 467 -14.68 -4.34 12.33
CA SER A 467 -15.45 -3.19 12.85
C SER A 467 -14.78 -2.45 14.00
N ALA A 468 -13.61 -2.90 14.47
CA ALA A 468 -12.92 -2.29 15.61
C ALA A 468 -12.50 -0.85 15.30
N PRO A 469 -12.82 0.13 16.17
CA PRO A 469 -12.40 1.52 15.95
C PRO A 469 -10.91 1.72 16.30
N GLY A 470 -10.26 2.62 15.55
CA GLY A 470 -8.87 3.04 15.76
C GLY A 470 -7.89 2.46 14.73
N ALA A 471 -6.65 2.95 14.76
CA ALA A 471 -5.59 2.42 13.91
C ALA A 471 -5.09 1.06 14.43
N TYR A 472 -4.83 0.13 13.53
CA TYR A 472 -4.32 -1.19 13.89
C TYR A 472 -2.81 -1.13 14.11
N GLU A 473 -2.38 -1.45 15.32
CA GLU A 473 -0.97 -1.53 15.71
C GLU A 473 -0.44 -2.93 15.37
N ILE A 474 0.35 -3.02 14.30
CA ILE A 474 0.92 -4.25 13.76
C ILE A 474 2.41 -4.00 13.52
N ASP A 475 3.28 -4.47 14.39
CA ASP A 475 4.71 -4.16 14.27
C ASP A 475 5.32 -4.64 12.95
N TYR A 476 4.90 -5.82 12.50
CA TYR A 476 5.30 -6.37 11.21
C TYR A 476 4.09 -6.82 10.40
N LEU A 477 3.91 -6.26 9.21
CA LEU A 477 2.94 -6.71 8.22
C LEU A 477 3.71 -7.33 7.04
N ILE A 478 3.49 -8.61 6.78
CA ILE A 478 4.16 -9.34 5.71
C ILE A 478 3.10 -9.87 4.75
N ILE A 479 3.18 -9.45 3.50
CA ILE A 479 2.36 -9.97 2.41
C ILE A 479 3.24 -10.91 1.59
N ASP A 480 3.14 -12.21 1.87
CA ASP A 480 3.94 -13.31 1.29
C ASP A 480 3.01 -14.21 0.46
N LYS A 481 2.58 -13.69 -0.69
CA LYS A 481 1.56 -14.31 -1.54
C LYS A 481 2.14 -14.63 -2.90
N ASP A 482 1.60 -15.65 -3.57
CA ASP A 482 1.94 -15.96 -4.97
C ASP A 482 1.02 -15.24 -5.98
N GLY A 483 0.12 -14.38 -5.50
CA GLY A 483 -0.85 -13.61 -6.28
C GLY A 483 -2.02 -13.08 -5.44
N GLY A 484 -2.94 -12.34 -6.07
CA GLY A 484 -4.08 -11.70 -5.41
C GLY A 484 -3.75 -10.33 -4.79
N VAL A 485 -4.75 -9.72 -4.16
CA VAL A 485 -4.68 -8.41 -3.48
C VAL A 485 -4.96 -8.58 -1.99
N VAL A 486 -4.24 -7.86 -1.14
CA VAL A 486 -4.62 -7.66 0.27
C VAL A 486 -5.17 -6.25 0.43
N THR A 487 -6.46 -6.13 0.75
CA THR A 487 -7.12 -4.84 0.96
C THR A 487 -7.07 -4.44 2.42
N VAL A 488 -6.59 -3.22 2.69
CA VAL A 488 -6.55 -2.64 4.03
C VAL A 488 -7.75 -1.70 4.21
N GLU A 489 -8.60 -1.96 5.20
CA GLU A 489 -9.80 -1.15 5.47
C GLU A 489 -9.64 -0.17 6.64
N HIS A 490 -8.51 -0.23 7.35
CA HIS A 490 -8.23 0.60 8.53
C HIS A 490 -6.86 1.27 8.45
N ASP A 491 -6.71 2.38 9.16
CA ASP A 491 -5.40 2.99 9.37
C ASP A 491 -4.45 1.98 10.05
N ILE A 492 -3.18 2.00 9.66
CA ILE A 492 -2.16 1.06 10.18
C ILE A 492 -1.02 1.83 10.84
N ILE A 493 -0.55 1.32 11.97
CA ILE A 493 0.71 1.72 12.60
C ILE A 493 1.65 0.50 12.61
N CYS A 494 2.80 0.61 11.95
CA CYS A 494 3.81 -0.43 11.84
C CYS A 494 5.18 0.05 12.32
N ASP A 495 5.47 -0.13 13.60
CA ASP A 495 6.71 0.38 14.21
C ASP A 495 7.91 -0.54 14.04
N GLY A 496 7.70 -1.84 13.80
CA GLY A 496 8.75 -2.86 13.77
C GLY A 496 9.46 -3.04 15.12
N GLU A 497 10.50 -3.88 15.17
CA GLU A 497 11.30 -4.09 16.37
C GLU A 497 12.24 -2.90 16.59
N GLY A 498 11.98 -2.14 17.65
CA GLY A 498 12.94 -1.20 18.20
C GLY A 498 14.13 -1.99 18.74
N THR A 499 15.32 -1.68 18.25
CA THR A 499 16.52 -2.31 18.80
C THR A 499 17.08 -1.51 19.95
N ASP A 500 17.58 -2.21 20.96
CA ASP A 500 18.48 -1.61 21.92
C ASP A 500 19.64 -0.95 21.16
N ALA A 501 19.93 0.31 21.47
CA ALA A 501 20.94 1.13 20.83
C ALA A 501 22.30 0.39 20.76
N GLY A 502 22.58 -0.28 19.64
CA GLY A 502 23.80 -1.08 19.47
C GLY A 502 23.63 -2.43 18.77
N ALA A 503 22.42 -2.93 18.52
CA ALA A 503 22.26 -4.13 17.71
C ALA A 503 22.65 -3.87 16.24
N SER A 504 23.25 -4.86 15.58
CA SER A 504 23.64 -4.79 14.16
C SER A 504 22.71 -5.64 13.31
N ASN A 505 21.40 -5.55 13.54
CA ASN A 505 20.43 -6.30 12.76
C ASN A 505 20.02 -5.49 11.52
N SER A 506 20.34 -6.06 10.37
CA SER A 506 19.91 -5.62 9.05
C SER A 506 18.39 -5.44 9.04
N GLY A 507 17.93 -4.25 8.67
CA GLY A 507 16.51 -3.89 8.62
C GLY A 507 15.67 -4.87 7.81
N GLY A 508 14.59 -5.37 8.42
CA GLY A 508 13.41 -5.82 7.69
C GLY A 508 12.42 -4.66 7.63
N GLY A 509 11.68 -4.52 6.52
CA GLY A 509 10.57 -3.58 6.46
C GLY A 509 9.51 -3.98 7.48
N SER A 510 9.01 -3.01 8.27
CA SER A 510 7.84 -3.22 9.12
C SER A 510 6.60 -3.51 8.28
N ILE A 511 6.61 -3.08 7.01
CA ILE A 511 5.72 -3.59 5.98
C ILE A 511 6.57 -4.20 4.87
N THR A 512 6.36 -5.47 4.58
CA THR A 512 7.02 -6.16 3.47
C THR A 512 5.98 -6.71 2.51
N VAL A 513 6.10 -6.38 1.22
CA VAL A 513 5.21 -6.90 0.17
C VAL A 513 6.05 -7.67 -0.83
N MET A 514 5.80 -8.97 -0.98
CA MET A 514 6.56 -9.86 -1.85
C MET A 514 5.66 -10.77 -2.69
N GLY A 515 6.22 -11.31 -3.77
CA GLY A 515 5.55 -12.27 -4.64
C GLY A 515 4.41 -11.65 -5.45
N ASN A 516 4.73 -10.96 -6.56
CA ASN A 516 3.79 -10.42 -7.57
C ASN A 516 2.33 -10.13 -7.13
N THR A 517 2.17 -9.50 -5.96
CA THR A 517 0.90 -9.24 -5.25
C THR A 517 0.77 -7.74 -5.01
N VAL A 518 -0.43 -7.31 -4.64
CA VAL A 518 -0.73 -5.91 -4.34
C VAL A 518 -1.23 -5.79 -2.91
N LEU A 519 -0.60 -4.92 -2.12
CA LEU A 519 -1.16 -4.39 -0.88
C LEU A 519 -1.93 -3.11 -1.22
N ASP A 520 -3.25 -3.13 -1.09
CA ASP A 520 -4.12 -1.99 -1.38
C ASP A 520 -4.30 -1.13 -0.14
N LEU A 521 -3.72 0.07 -0.21
CA LEU A 521 -3.71 1.10 0.83
C LEU A 521 -4.59 2.30 0.44
N SER A 522 -5.54 2.10 -0.47
CA SER A 522 -6.50 3.13 -0.87
C SER A 522 -7.32 3.63 0.32
N ASP A 523 -7.52 4.95 0.41
CA ASP A 523 -8.33 5.60 1.47
C ASP A 523 -7.84 5.46 2.93
N VAL A 524 -6.66 4.88 3.17
CA VAL A 524 -6.12 4.69 4.54
C VAL A 524 -4.86 5.53 4.83
N THR A 525 -4.60 5.76 6.11
CA THR A 525 -3.35 6.30 6.63
C THR A 525 -2.46 5.18 7.14
N VAL A 526 -1.24 5.07 6.61
CA VAL A 526 -0.21 4.15 7.08
C VAL A 526 0.92 4.93 7.71
N THR A 527 1.22 4.62 8.96
CA THR A 527 2.34 5.19 9.70
C THR A 527 3.36 4.10 10.00
N VAL A 528 4.59 4.32 9.57
CA VAL A 528 5.71 3.42 9.81
C VAL A 528 6.71 4.09 10.75
N SER A 529 7.00 3.44 11.88
CA SER A 529 7.87 3.92 12.97
C SER A 529 7.29 5.09 13.77
N GLU A 530 7.77 5.24 15.01
CA GLU A 530 7.55 6.46 15.79
C GLU A 530 8.44 7.63 15.30
N ILE A 531 7.94 8.86 15.44
CA ILE A 531 8.67 10.08 15.08
C ILE A 531 9.81 10.32 16.08
N GLY A 532 11.05 10.37 15.58
CA GLY A 532 12.20 10.89 16.34
C GLY A 532 12.84 9.91 17.31
N ASP A 533 12.41 8.64 17.36
CA ASP A 533 13.09 7.60 18.13
C ASP A 533 14.18 6.91 17.26
N ALA A 534 15.41 6.92 17.76
CA ALA A 534 16.58 6.37 17.08
C ALA A 534 16.64 4.83 17.06
N LYS A 535 15.75 4.16 17.81
CA LYS A 535 15.72 2.71 18.01
C LYS A 535 15.06 1.95 16.87
N TYR A 536 14.14 2.57 16.14
CA TYR A 536 13.32 1.90 15.13
C TYR A 536 13.92 2.04 13.73
N TRP A 537 14.10 0.89 13.07
CA TRP A 537 14.67 0.77 11.72
C TRP A 537 13.63 0.30 10.72
N SER A 538 12.44 0.89 10.75
CA SER A 538 11.31 0.38 9.99
C SER A 538 11.15 1.06 8.64
N THR A 539 10.56 0.38 7.67
CA THR A 539 10.27 0.90 6.33
C THR A 539 9.21 0.05 5.66
N ILE A 540 8.70 0.52 4.52
CA ILE A 540 8.00 -0.32 3.54
C ILE A 540 9.05 -0.89 2.57
N ASP A 541 8.98 -2.19 2.30
CA ASP A 541 9.86 -2.92 1.40
C ASP A 541 9.04 -3.76 0.40
N CYS A 542 8.91 -3.25 -0.82
CA CYS A 542 8.35 -3.97 -1.97
C CYS A 542 9.48 -4.72 -2.70
N LYS A 543 9.38 -6.05 -2.79
CA LYS A 543 10.38 -6.90 -3.47
C LYS A 543 9.72 -8.05 -4.21
N ASP A 544 10.48 -8.76 -5.04
CA ASP A 544 10.02 -9.95 -5.78
C ASP A 544 8.68 -9.74 -6.52
N GLY A 545 8.51 -8.53 -7.09
CA GLY A 545 7.31 -8.13 -7.84
C GLY A 545 6.13 -7.59 -6.99
N GLY A 546 6.24 -7.58 -5.67
CA GLY A 546 5.25 -6.99 -4.76
C GLY A 546 5.06 -5.49 -4.99
N LYS A 547 3.83 -5.00 -4.80
CA LYS A 547 3.43 -3.61 -5.08
C LYS A 547 2.47 -3.08 -4.01
N ILE A 548 2.43 -1.76 -3.89
CA ILE A 548 1.38 -1.03 -3.16
C ILE A 548 0.42 -0.36 -4.13
N ARG A 549 -0.87 -0.42 -3.86
CA ARG A 549 -1.88 0.42 -4.53
C ARG A 549 -2.27 1.54 -3.59
N THR A 550 -2.38 2.75 -4.13
CA THR A 550 -2.74 3.95 -3.38
C THR A 550 -3.74 4.79 -4.18
N ASN A 551 -4.44 5.72 -3.51
CA ASN A 551 -5.24 6.74 -4.18
C ASN A 551 -5.01 8.15 -3.60
N ALA A 552 -5.74 9.14 -4.12
CA ALA A 552 -5.63 10.54 -3.69
C ALA A 552 -5.98 10.81 -2.22
N LYS A 553 -6.56 9.84 -1.49
CA LYS A 553 -6.83 9.94 -0.04
C LYS A 553 -5.82 9.18 0.82
N THR A 554 -5.00 8.32 0.23
CA THR A 554 -3.95 7.59 0.97
C THR A 554 -2.91 8.56 1.56
N VAL A 555 -2.53 8.31 2.82
CA VAL A 555 -1.46 9.03 3.52
C VAL A 555 -0.39 8.03 3.95
N LEU A 556 0.85 8.21 3.48
CA LEU A 556 2.00 7.44 3.94
C LEU A 556 2.93 8.32 4.78
N ASN A 557 3.07 7.96 6.05
CA ASN A 557 4.00 8.56 6.99
C ASN A 557 5.14 7.58 7.25
N ILE A 558 6.36 7.90 6.79
CA ILE A 558 7.53 7.03 6.92
C ILE A 558 8.58 7.74 7.77
N TYR A 559 8.67 7.29 9.02
CA TYR A 559 9.57 7.81 10.05
C TYR A 559 10.76 6.86 10.28
N GLY A 560 11.56 7.12 11.31
CA GLY A 560 12.67 6.26 11.75
C GLY A 560 14.07 6.83 11.56
N HIS A 561 15.07 6.08 12.00
CA HIS A 561 16.46 6.52 12.12
C HIS A 561 17.44 5.51 11.50
N GLN A 562 18.59 5.99 11.01
CA GLN A 562 19.77 5.27 10.48
C GLN A 562 20.02 5.35 8.97
N ASN A 563 21.32 5.40 8.67
CA ASN A 563 21.93 5.61 7.34
C ASN A 563 21.98 4.33 6.47
N ASN A 564 21.60 3.16 6.99
CA ASN A 564 21.87 1.86 6.37
C ASN A 564 20.60 1.04 6.03
N ASN A 565 19.41 1.48 6.46
CA ASN A 565 18.17 0.81 6.09
C ASN A 565 17.54 1.49 4.87
N THR A 566 17.50 0.75 3.76
CA THR A 566 16.88 1.15 2.50
C THR A 566 15.51 0.49 2.34
N GLY A 567 14.46 1.29 2.32
CA GLY A 567 13.15 0.84 1.87
C GLY A 567 13.01 0.86 0.36
N ASN A 568 11.96 0.20 -0.14
CA ASN A 568 11.59 0.27 -1.55
C ASN A 568 10.07 0.37 -1.71
N LEU A 569 9.62 1.37 -2.46
CA LEU A 569 8.23 1.52 -2.87
C LEU A 569 8.05 1.12 -4.34
N SER A 570 7.13 0.21 -4.60
CA SER A 570 6.72 -0.12 -5.96
C SER A 570 5.21 0.08 -6.08
N PHE A 571 4.78 1.08 -6.85
CA PHE A 571 3.37 1.39 -7.00
C PHE A 571 2.70 0.49 -8.04
N ASP A 572 1.43 0.13 -7.81
CA ASP A 572 0.60 -0.62 -8.76
C ASP A 572 0.34 0.21 -10.03
N GLN A 573 0.77 -0.33 -11.16
CA GLN A 573 0.65 0.28 -12.50
C GLN A 573 -0.49 -0.34 -13.32
N SER A 574 -1.40 -1.10 -12.70
CA SER A 574 -2.54 -1.71 -13.39
C SER A 574 -3.45 -0.67 -14.06
N GLU A 575 -3.69 0.47 -13.39
CA GLU A 575 -4.35 1.64 -13.96
C GLU A 575 -3.54 2.91 -13.64
N PRO A 576 -2.54 3.27 -14.47
CA PRO A 576 -1.70 4.45 -14.24
C PRO A 576 -2.53 5.72 -14.14
N ASN A 577 -2.17 6.59 -13.19
CA ASN A 577 -2.91 7.78 -12.74
C ASN A 577 -4.19 7.48 -11.94
N VAL A 578 -4.44 6.22 -11.57
CA VAL A 578 -5.51 5.82 -10.65
C VAL A 578 -4.92 5.03 -9.48
N THR A 579 -4.19 3.94 -9.76
CA THR A 579 -3.67 3.00 -8.75
C THR A 579 -2.27 3.36 -8.20
N ASN A 580 -1.60 4.32 -8.84
CA ASN A 580 -0.30 4.90 -8.43
C ASN A 580 -0.44 6.38 -8.04
N VAL A 581 -1.61 6.80 -7.54
CA VAL A 581 -1.84 8.15 -7.02
C VAL A 581 -1.76 8.09 -5.50
N ILE A 582 -1.10 9.04 -4.86
CA ILE A 582 -1.04 9.16 -3.41
C ILE A 582 -1.48 10.56 -2.99
N GLY A 583 -2.31 10.65 -1.96
CA GLY A 583 -2.67 11.93 -1.34
C GLY A 583 -1.43 12.60 -0.75
N GLN A 584 -0.86 11.97 0.28
CA GLN A 584 0.31 12.51 0.97
C GLN A 584 1.42 11.48 1.17
N LEU A 585 2.65 11.87 0.89
CA LEU A 585 3.87 11.14 1.26
C LEU A 585 4.73 12.02 2.16
N ASN A 586 4.86 11.63 3.42
CA ASN A 586 5.66 12.33 4.43
C ASN A 586 6.86 11.45 4.82
N LEU A 587 8.07 11.90 4.50
CA LEU A 587 9.33 11.25 4.82
C LEU A 587 10.09 12.06 5.88
N ASP A 588 10.36 11.47 7.04
CA ASP A 588 11.22 12.05 8.08
C ASP A 588 12.18 10.98 8.61
N ARG A 589 13.18 10.64 7.79
CA ARG A 589 14.21 9.64 8.13
C ARG A 589 15.54 10.32 8.39
N VAL A 590 16.14 10.09 9.55
CA VAL A 590 17.46 10.68 9.86
C VAL A 590 18.56 9.97 9.05
N GLY A 591 18.89 10.52 7.87
CA GLY A 591 19.99 10.07 7.00
C GLY A 591 19.71 8.82 6.14
N GLY A 592 18.53 8.21 6.24
CA GLY A 592 18.12 7.04 5.46
C GLY A 592 17.69 7.36 4.02
N VAL A 593 17.69 6.34 3.16
CA VAL A 593 17.20 6.40 1.77
C VAL A 593 15.94 5.54 1.64
N LEU A 594 14.90 6.09 1.01
CA LEU A 594 13.73 5.34 0.56
C LEU A 594 13.77 5.32 -0.96
N ASN A 595 13.90 4.14 -1.55
CA ASN A 595 13.86 3.96 -2.99
C ASN A 595 12.41 3.85 -3.48
N PHE A 596 12.19 4.18 -4.76
CA PHE A 596 10.97 3.84 -5.45
C PHE A 596 11.24 3.46 -6.90
N ASP A 597 10.57 2.42 -7.38
CA ASP A 597 10.94 1.77 -8.66
C ASP A 597 10.18 2.29 -9.86
N ASN A 598 8.98 2.84 -9.66
CA ASN A 598 8.04 3.21 -10.73
C ASN A 598 7.46 4.61 -10.54
N ASP A 599 6.95 5.18 -11.62
CA ASP A 599 6.29 6.49 -11.63
C ASP A 599 5.06 6.51 -10.72
N PHE A 600 4.87 7.61 -9.99
CA PHE A 600 3.66 7.85 -9.19
C PHE A 600 3.26 9.33 -9.18
N VAL A 601 2.01 9.58 -8.80
CA VAL A 601 1.39 10.90 -8.77
C VAL A 601 1.10 11.31 -7.32
N VAL A 602 1.48 12.51 -6.94
CA VAL A 602 1.14 13.12 -5.65
C VAL A 602 -0.02 14.10 -5.87
N ALA A 603 -1.15 13.84 -5.22
CA ALA A 603 -2.37 14.63 -5.36
C ALA A 603 -2.40 15.88 -4.46
N ASP A 604 -1.82 15.79 -3.26
CA ASP A 604 -1.86 16.87 -2.26
C ASP A 604 -0.46 17.25 -1.75
N LYS A 605 0.30 16.32 -1.16
CA LYS A 605 1.54 16.70 -0.46
C LYS A 605 2.67 15.70 -0.59
N LEU A 606 3.85 16.20 -0.95
CA LEU A 606 5.11 15.48 -0.85
C LEU A 606 6.03 16.24 0.11
N GLN A 607 6.30 15.68 1.28
CA GLN A 607 7.17 16.32 2.27
C GLN A 607 8.34 15.43 2.62
N ILE A 608 9.54 15.91 2.34
CA ILE A 608 10.79 15.28 2.76
C ILE A 608 11.42 16.17 3.82
N LYS A 609 11.15 15.82 5.08
CA LYS A 609 11.66 16.55 6.23
C LYS A 609 13.13 16.23 6.49
N GLN A 610 13.52 14.95 6.35
CA GLN A 610 14.89 14.43 6.47
C GLN A 610 15.03 13.16 5.64
N GLY A 611 16.26 12.85 5.23
CA GLY A 611 16.57 11.67 4.43
C GLY A 611 16.33 11.90 2.94
N LYS A 612 16.52 10.84 2.15
CA LYS A 612 16.44 10.90 0.69
C LYS A 612 15.30 10.03 0.16
N LEU A 613 14.43 10.61 -0.67
CA LEU A 613 13.55 9.84 -1.56
C LEU A 613 14.24 9.67 -2.92
N ASN A 614 14.35 8.44 -3.42
CA ASN A 614 15.24 8.10 -4.53
C ASN A 614 14.58 7.23 -5.60
N GLY A 615 14.28 7.82 -6.76
CA GLY A 615 13.80 7.12 -7.96
C GLY A 615 14.90 6.89 -9.01
N GLY A 616 16.13 7.31 -8.70
CA GLY A 616 17.28 7.16 -9.59
C GLY A 616 17.04 7.73 -10.99
N THR A 617 17.41 6.97 -12.01
CA THR A 617 17.30 7.35 -13.43
C THR A 617 16.07 6.77 -14.12
N THR A 618 15.25 5.99 -13.41
CA THR A 618 14.14 5.21 -14.00
C THR A 618 12.76 5.73 -13.61
N ALA A 619 12.58 6.23 -12.38
CA ALA A 619 11.28 6.58 -11.84
C ALA A 619 11.07 8.09 -11.65
N SER A 620 9.88 8.56 -11.98
CA SER A 620 9.47 9.96 -12.03
C SER A 620 8.40 10.27 -10.99
N ILE A 621 8.29 11.54 -10.62
CA ILE A 621 7.20 12.01 -9.75
C ILE A 621 6.39 13.05 -10.52
N ARG A 622 5.06 12.87 -10.54
CA ARG A 622 4.13 13.93 -10.92
C ARG A 622 3.49 14.55 -9.70
N LEU A 623 3.45 15.88 -9.67
CA LEU A 623 2.67 16.65 -8.73
C LEU A 623 1.41 17.13 -9.45
N ASP A 624 0.22 16.80 -8.94
CA ASP A 624 -1.04 17.31 -9.49
C ASP A 624 -1.23 18.81 -9.20
N ALA A 625 -2.22 19.45 -9.83
CA ALA A 625 -2.31 20.91 -9.91
C ALA A 625 -2.46 21.61 -8.55
N LEU A 626 -2.89 20.90 -7.51
CA LEU A 626 -2.99 21.42 -6.14
C LEU A 626 -1.84 20.96 -5.25
N ALA A 627 -1.00 20.05 -5.73
CA ALA A 627 0.00 19.38 -4.93
C ALA A 627 1.18 20.31 -4.58
N VAL A 628 1.69 20.14 -3.35
CA VAL A 628 2.85 20.87 -2.84
C VAL A 628 3.96 19.90 -2.44
N GLY A 629 5.06 19.93 -3.18
CA GLY A 629 6.31 19.28 -2.83
C GLY A 629 7.22 20.17 -1.99
N THR A 630 7.85 19.64 -0.95
CA THR A 630 8.76 20.41 -0.08
C THR A 630 9.91 19.56 0.45
N LEU A 631 11.14 20.06 0.27
CA LEU A 631 12.32 19.63 1.03
C LEU A 631 12.49 20.53 2.26
N SER A 632 12.84 19.99 3.42
CA SER A 632 12.97 20.79 4.65
C SER A 632 13.91 22.00 4.54
N SER A 633 13.48 23.18 5.00
CA SER A 633 14.36 24.35 5.18
C SER A 633 15.29 24.27 6.38
N THR A 634 15.09 23.32 7.31
CA THR A 634 15.89 23.23 8.54
C THR A 634 16.88 22.08 8.52
N ASN A 635 16.54 20.95 7.89
CA ASN A 635 17.39 19.76 7.91
C ASN A 635 18.15 19.59 6.59
N THR A 636 19.48 19.51 6.67
CA THR A 636 20.39 19.44 5.52
C THR A 636 20.37 18.09 4.80
N THR A 637 19.89 17.03 5.46
CA THR A 637 19.83 15.66 4.92
C THR A 637 18.62 15.43 4.01
N ALA A 638 17.65 16.33 3.99
CA ALA A 638 16.49 16.24 3.09
C ALA A 638 16.95 16.28 1.63
N ALA A 639 16.58 15.27 0.84
CA ALA A 639 16.96 15.17 -0.55
C ALA A 639 15.91 14.44 -1.40
N LEU A 640 15.84 14.80 -2.69
CA LEU A 640 15.04 14.10 -3.68
C LEU A 640 15.89 13.81 -4.92
N GLU A 641 15.83 12.58 -5.41
CA GLU A 641 16.37 12.17 -6.70
C GLU A 641 15.28 11.49 -7.53
N VAL A 642 15.10 11.93 -8.78
CA VAL A 642 14.10 11.39 -9.72
C VAL A 642 14.65 11.36 -11.15
N LYS A 643 14.05 10.55 -12.02
CA LYS A 643 14.21 10.66 -13.47
C LYS A 643 13.62 11.98 -13.94
N ASP A 644 12.29 12.09 -13.96
CA ASP A 644 11.59 13.32 -14.33
C ASP A 644 10.81 13.88 -13.13
N LEU A 645 10.79 15.22 -13.02
CA LEU A 645 9.89 15.93 -12.10
C LEU A 645 8.81 16.63 -12.92
N VAL A 646 7.56 16.24 -12.72
CA VAL A 646 6.44 16.70 -13.52
C VAL A 646 5.52 17.59 -12.69
N PHE A 647 5.27 18.81 -13.16
CA PHE A 647 4.31 19.73 -12.57
C PHE A 647 3.02 19.70 -13.37
N THR A 648 1.88 19.55 -12.71
CA THR A 648 0.59 19.72 -13.37
C THR A 648 0.11 21.14 -13.19
N LYS A 649 -0.45 21.72 -14.25
CA LYS A 649 -1.16 23.01 -14.19
C LYS A 649 -2.45 22.97 -15.00
N VAL A 650 -3.41 23.78 -14.59
CA VAL A 650 -4.66 23.96 -15.33
C VAL A 650 -4.60 25.26 -16.11
N ALA A 651 -4.76 25.17 -17.43
CA ALA A 651 -4.94 26.29 -18.33
C ALA A 651 -6.44 26.58 -18.51
N GLY A 652 -6.96 27.52 -17.71
CA GLY A 652 -8.38 27.85 -17.66
C GLY A 652 -8.85 28.21 -16.25
N GLY A 653 -9.82 29.13 -16.11
CA GLY A 653 -10.46 29.48 -14.83
C GLY A 653 -9.52 29.91 -13.69
N GLU A 654 -9.78 29.42 -12.48
CA GLU A 654 -8.85 29.52 -11.33
C GLU A 654 -7.60 28.65 -11.61
N MET A 655 -6.62 29.20 -12.34
CA MET A 655 -5.40 28.45 -12.66
C MET A 655 -4.77 27.93 -11.38
N ASN A 656 -4.72 26.60 -11.24
CA ASN A 656 -3.99 25.89 -10.20
C ASN A 656 -2.74 25.28 -10.84
N SER A 657 -1.66 25.27 -10.06
CA SER A 657 -0.37 24.75 -10.51
C SER A 657 0.35 24.12 -9.33
N ALA A 658 0.91 22.94 -9.57
CA ALA A 658 1.78 22.27 -8.62
C ALA A 658 2.93 23.18 -8.16
N GLN A 659 3.36 23.01 -6.92
CA GLN A 659 4.47 23.75 -6.32
C GLN A 659 5.57 22.82 -5.84
N PHE A 660 6.83 23.24 -5.91
CA PHE A 660 7.95 22.49 -5.32
C PHE A 660 8.97 23.40 -4.66
N TYR A 661 9.08 23.31 -3.33
CA TYR A 661 10.03 24.07 -2.52
C TYR A 661 11.31 23.27 -2.29
N LYS A 662 12.41 23.66 -2.95
CA LYS A 662 13.74 23.04 -2.79
C LYS A 662 14.46 23.47 -1.49
N ASN A 663 14.28 24.72 -1.05
CA ASN A 663 14.88 25.29 0.17
C ASN A 663 16.39 25.08 0.32
N GLY A 664 17.12 25.21 -0.78
CA GLY A 664 18.58 25.02 -0.79
C GLY A 664 19.03 23.59 -0.47
N ARG A 665 18.13 22.60 -0.60
CA ARG A 665 18.43 21.17 -0.42
C ARG A 665 18.79 20.49 -1.72
N THR A 666 19.24 19.24 -1.61
CA THR A 666 19.65 18.45 -2.77
C THR A 666 18.41 17.99 -3.54
N LEU A 667 18.30 18.48 -4.78
CA LEU A 667 17.33 18.02 -5.77
C LEU A 667 18.13 17.54 -6.98
N THR A 668 18.02 16.26 -7.29
CA THR A 668 18.62 15.63 -8.47
C THR A 668 17.51 15.24 -9.43
N ILE A 669 17.60 15.73 -10.67
CA ILE A 669 16.68 15.39 -11.76
C ILE A 669 17.56 14.86 -12.88
N ASN A 670 17.47 13.56 -13.14
CA ASN A 670 18.37 12.85 -14.06
C ASN A 670 17.92 12.96 -15.52
N GLY A 671 16.63 13.17 -15.75
CA GLY A 671 16.01 13.40 -17.05
C GLY A 671 15.63 14.86 -17.22
N LYS A 672 14.33 15.16 -17.10
CA LYS A 672 13.74 16.45 -17.45
C LYS A 672 12.80 16.98 -16.37
N VAL A 673 12.62 18.29 -16.33
CA VAL A 673 11.40 18.88 -15.75
C VAL A 673 10.35 18.95 -16.84
N ARG A 674 9.14 18.49 -16.55
CA ARG A 674 8.01 18.53 -17.48
C ARG A 674 6.86 19.29 -16.84
N THR A 675 6.03 19.91 -17.66
CA THR A 675 4.77 20.47 -17.19
C THR A 675 3.62 19.81 -17.95
N LEU A 676 2.74 19.11 -17.23
CA LEU A 676 1.46 18.64 -17.75
C LEU A 676 0.48 19.79 -17.69
N VAL A 677 0.03 20.27 -18.85
CA VAL A 677 -0.98 21.32 -18.94
C VAL A 677 -2.33 20.67 -19.24
N ASP A 678 -3.28 20.84 -18.33
CA ASP A 678 -4.67 20.47 -18.52
C ASP A 678 -5.48 21.67 -19.03
N PHE A 679 -6.07 21.56 -20.21
CA PHE A 679 -6.70 22.67 -20.89
C PHE A 679 -8.22 22.55 -20.81
N ILE A 680 -8.85 23.49 -20.12
CA ILE A 680 -10.31 23.49 -19.93
C ILE A 680 -11.06 23.76 -21.24
N GLN A 681 -10.48 24.57 -22.14
CA GLN A 681 -11.08 24.91 -23.44
C GLN A 681 -10.32 24.22 -24.56
N THR A 682 -10.96 23.29 -25.27
CA THR A 682 -10.26 22.42 -26.23
C THR A 682 -10.07 22.98 -27.63
N ASP A 683 -10.74 24.07 -28.01
CA ASP A 683 -10.65 24.63 -29.38
C ASP A 683 -10.25 26.12 -29.44
N ASN A 684 -9.87 26.71 -28.30
CA ASN A 684 -9.48 28.13 -28.20
C ASN A 684 -7.97 28.28 -27.90
N TRP A 685 -7.44 29.45 -28.24
CA TRP A 685 -6.10 29.85 -27.80
C TRP A 685 -6.04 29.91 -26.28
N SER A 686 -5.04 29.25 -25.69
CA SER A 686 -4.79 29.20 -24.26
C SER A 686 -3.43 29.81 -23.93
N PHE A 687 -3.38 30.62 -22.88
CA PHE A 687 -2.12 31.21 -22.42
C PHE A 687 -1.30 30.19 -21.63
N VAL A 688 -0.04 30.02 -22.02
CA VAL A 688 0.91 29.14 -21.35
C VAL A 688 2.24 29.84 -21.19
N SER A 689 3.02 29.42 -20.21
CA SER A 689 4.34 29.98 -19.96
C SER A 689 5.15 28.98 -19.12
N PHE A 690 6.47 29.07 -19.23
CA PHE A 690 7.38 28.17 -18.53
C PHE A 690 8.65 28.94 -18.08
N PRO A 691 9.14 28.69 -16.86
CA PRO A 691 10.37 29.31 -16.34
C PRO A 691 11.65 28.78 -16.99
N TYR A 692 11.50 27.82 -17.90
CA TYR A 692 12.54 27.09 -18.63
C TYR A 692 12.18 26.99 -20.10
N ALA A 693 13.17 26.70 -20.95
CA ALA A 693 12.95 26.52 -22.38
C ALA A 693 12.24 25.19 -22.64
N VAL A 694 11.20 25.21 -23.48
CA VAL A 694 10.47 23.99 -23.85
C VAL A 694 10.90 23.53 -25.23
N THR A 695 11.34 22.28 -25.32
CA THR A 695 11.87 21.73 -26.58
C THR A 695 10.81 21.02 -27.43
N ALA A 696 9.73 20.54 -26.82
CA ALA A 696 8.62 19.90 -27.50
C ALA A 696 7.36 19.86 -26.63
N ALA A 697 6.21 19.66 -27.29
CA ALA A 697 4.98 19.20 -26.64
C ALA A 697 4.68 17.74 -27.03
N THR A 698 4.30 16.92 -26.05
CA THR A 698 3.98 15.50 -26.23
C THR A 698 2.64 15.15 -25.61
N THR A 699 1.98 14.14 -26.17
CA THR A 699 0.77 13.52 -25.62
C THR A 699 1.08 12.72 -24.36
N LEU A 700 0.05 12.25 -23.66
CA LEU A 700 0.20 11.39 -22.48
C LEU A 700 1.00 10.10 -22.76
N ASP A 701 0.87 9.56 -23.98
CA ASP A 701 1.60 8.39 -24.46
C ASP A 701 3.05 8.70 -24.89
N GLY A 702 3.51 9.95 -24.70
CA GLY A 702 4.87 10.38 -25.01
C GLY A 702 5.14 10.65 -26.49
N VAL A 703 4.12 10.63 -27.35
CA VAL A 703 4.24 10.95 -28.78
C VAL A 703 4.21 12.46 -28.99
N SER A 704 5.07 12.99 -29.85
CA SER A 704 5.06 14.41 -30.24
C SER A 704 3.67 14.84 -30.73
N ALA A 705 3.17 15.93 -30.18
CA ALA A 705 1.86 16.46 -30.58
C ALA A 705 1.98 17.14 -31.96
N THR A 706 1.19 16.68 -32.94
CA THR A 706 1.22 17.20 -34.32
C THR A 706 0.29 18.39 -34.55
N ASP A 707 -0.75 18.52 -33.73
CA ASP A 707 -1.81 19.52 -33.88
C ASP A 707 -1.67 20.63 -32.83
N VAL A 708 -0.45 21.15 -32.68
CA VAL A 708 -0.11 22.26 -31.76
C VAL A 708 0.41 23.43 -32.57
N SER A 709 -0.31 24.54 -32.51
CA SER A 709 0.12 25.84 -33.05
C SER A 709 0.55 26.75 -31.91
N LEU A 710 1.70 27.39 -32.06
CA LEU A 710 2.27 28.30 -31.06
C LEU A 710 2.21 29.74 -31.56
N GLY A 711 1.83 30.65 -30.67
CA GLY A 711 1.98 32.08 -30.87
C GLY A 711 2.91 32.66 -29.81
N GLN A 712 3.82 33.54 -30.22
CA GLN A 712 4.65 34.32 -29.32
C GLN A 712 4.26 35.80 -29.37
N TYR A 713 4.58 36.51 -28.28
CA TYR A 713 4.27 37.92 -28.15
C TYR A 713 5.41 38.79 -28.70
N ASN A 714 5.07 39.73 -29.58
CA ASN A 714 5.94 40.72 -30.17
C ASN A 714 5.57 42.12 -29.66
N ALA A 715 6.43 42.67 -28.81
CA ALA A 715 6.21 44.00 -28.21
C ALA A 715 6.26 45.14 -29.25
N ALA A 716 7.03 44.98 -30.34
CA ALA A 716 7.19 46.00 -31.36
C ALA A 716 5.93 46.16 -32.22
N THR A 717 5.24 45.07 -32.53
CA THR A 717 3.95 45.14 -33.26
C THR A 717 2.85 45.69 -32.36
N ARG A 718 2.82 45.32 -31.07
CA ARG A 718 1.90 45.92 -30.10
C ARG A 718 2.10 47.42 -29.98
N ALA A 719 3.34 47.90 -29.95
CA ALA A 719 3.67 49.32 -29.88
C ALA A 719 3.11 50.12 -31.07
N GLN A 720 2.89 49.47 -32.22
CA GLN A 720 2.27 50.05 -33.41
C GLN A 720 0.72 49.95 -33.40
N ASN A 721 0.13 49.54 -32.27
CA ASN A 721 -1.31 49.29 -32.12
C ASN A 721 -1.84 48.17 -33.02
N VAL A 722 -1.01 47.18 -33.35
CA VAL A 722 -1.39 45.96 -34.07
C VAL A 722 -1.43 44.79 -33.09
N SER A 723 -2.07 43.68 -33.47
CA SER A 723 -2.00 42.43 -32.69
C SER A 723 -0.55 42.11 -32.34
N GLY A 724 -0.30 41.88 -31.05
CA GLY A 724 1.02 41.51 -30.54
C GLY A 724 1.40 40.05 -30.83
N TRP A 725 0.56 39.26 -31.49
CA TRP A 725 0.80 37.83 -31.69
C TRP A 725 1.40 37.52 -33.05
N GLU A 726 2.46 36.72 -33.06
CA GLU A 726 3.06 36.15 -34.27
C GLU A 726 3.28 34.63 -34.11
N ASN A 727 3.35 33.91 -35.23
CA ASN A 727 3.57 32.46 -35.20
C ASN A 727 4.94 32.12 -34.59
N ALA A 728 4.97 31.09 -33.76
CA ALA A 728 6.18 30.55 -33.15
C ALA A 728 6.33 29.06 -33.46
N VAL A 729 7.54 28.55 -33.24
CA VAL A 729 7.88 27.11 -33.31
C VAL A 729 8.69 26.73 -32.08
N PHE A 730 8.79 25.44 -31.79
CA PHE A 730 9.73 24.96 -30.76
C PHE A 730 11.19 25.21 -31.20
N PRO A 731 12.11 25.51 -30.27
CA PRO A 731 11.89 25.59 -28.82
C PRO A 731 11.23 26.90 -28.37
N MET A 732 10.36 26.81 -27.36
CA MET A 732 9.88 27.98 -26.62
C MET A 732 10.99 28.46 -25.69
N GLU A 733 11.23 29.76 -25.64
CA GLU A 733 12.25 30.35 -24.78
C GLU A 733 11.83 30.39 -23.31
N ALA A 734 12.81 30.26 -22.41
CA ALA A 734 12.57 30.36 -20.97
C ALA A 734 12.07 31.75 -20.57
N ASN A 735 11.19 31.81 -19.57
CA ASN A 735 10.65 33.02 -18.95
C ASN A 735 9.78 33.90 -19.88
N LYS A 736 9.44 33.43 -21.07
CA LYS A 736 8.49 34.09 -21.98
C LYS A 736 7.10 33.44 -21.87
N GLY A 737 6.07 34.26 -22.06
CA GLY A 737 4.71 33.79 -22.23
C GLY A 737 4.42 33.46 -23.70
N TYR A 738 3.54 32.48 -23.91
CA TYR A 738 3.08 32.03 -25.22
C TYR A 738 1.56 31.82 -25.21
N ILE A 739 0.98 31.77 -26.41
CA ILE A 739 -0.36 31.20 -26.61
C ILE A 739 -0.23 29.89 -27.36
N VAL A 740 -1.03 28.91 -26.97
CA VAL A 740 -1.13 27.59 -27.58
C VAL A 740 -2.53 27.42 -28.11
N HIS A 741 -2.65 27.08 -29.39
CA HIS A 741 -3.84 26.47 -29.93
C HIS A 741 -3.54 25.00 -30.16
N LYS A 742 -4.42 24.16 -29.67
CA LYS A 742 -4.37 22.72 -29.88
C LYS A 742 -5.74 22.32 -30.41
N GLY A 743 -5.79 21.26 -31.20
CA GLY A 743 -7.06 20.62 -31.52
C GLY A 743 -7.72 20.02 -30.26
N SER A 744 -8.52 18.97 -30.44
CA SER A 744 -9.35 18.34 -29.39
C SER A 744 -8.61 17.72 -28.19
N VAL A 745 -7.28 17.72 -28.15
CA VAL A 745 -6.48 17.09 -27.08
C VAL A 745 -6.70 17.81 -25.74
N GLY A 746 -7.13 17.13 -24.68
CA GLY A 746 -7.35 17.77 -23.37
C GLY A 746 -6.08 18.15 -22.61
N GLN A 747 -5.02 17.34 -22.72
CA GLN A 747 -3.80 17.46 -21.91
C GLN A 747 -2.52 17.26 -22.74
N LEU A 748 -1.49 18.05 -22.46
CA LEU A 748 -0.18 17.94 -23.11
C LEU A 748 0.97 18.12 -22.12
N TYR A 749 2.03 17.33 -22.30
CA TYR A 749 3.31 17.54 -21.64
C TYR A 749 4.17 18.54 -22.41
N PHE A 750 4.74 19.52 -21.70
CA PHE A 750 5.74 20.46 -22.21
C PHE A 750 7.09 20.15 -21.57
N ASP A 751 8.02 19.66 -22.39
CA ASP A 751 9.31 19.11 -21.97
C ASP A 751 10.39 20.21 -21.82
N GLY A 752 10.92 20.35 -20.61
CA GLY A 752 12.06 21.22 -20.31
C GLY A 752 13.38 20.45 -20.17
N ASN A 753 14.47 21.01 -20.67
CA ASN A 753 15.82 20.47 -20.45
C ASN A 753 16.51 21.16 -19.27
N VAL A 754 15.93 21.01 -18.07
CA VAL A 754 16.44 21.61 -16.83
C VAL A 754 16.61 20.54 -15.76
N ASN A 755 17.54 20.80 -14.85
CA ASN A 755 17.88 19.91 -13.74
C ASN A 755 17.56 20.59 -12.38
N GLY A 756 17.80 19.88 -11.28
CA GLY A 756 17.50 20.39 -9.95
C GLY A 756 18.34 21.57 -9.47
N THR A 757 19.34 22.05 -10.22
CA THR A 757 20.11 23.27 -9.91
C THR A 757 19.60 24.52 -10.64
N ASP A 758 18.59 24.38 -11.51
CA ASP A 758 17.99 25.51 -12.22
C ASP A 758 17.44 26.58 -11.25
N ALA A 759 17.55 27.84 -11.65
CA ALA A 759 17.13 28.99 -10.86
C ALA A 759 15.62 29.04 -10.58
N MET A 760 14.79 28.27 -11.30
CA MET A 760 13.36 28.14 -10.98
C MET A 760 13.11 27.58 -9.57
N PHE A 761 14.04 26.81 -9.01
CA PHE A 761 13.93 26.23 -7.67
C PHE A 761 14.50 27.13 -6.55
N ASN A 762 14.92 28.35 -6.87
CA ASN A 762 15.47 29.29 -5.89
C ASN A 762 14.34 29.98 -5.09
N SER A 763 14.71 30.60 -3.96
CA SER A 763 13.80 31.46 -3.19
C SER A 763 13.53 32.81 -3.86
N THR A 764 14.42 33.22 -4.76
CA THR A 764 14.37 34.49 -5.47
C THR A 764 14.87 34.32 -6.90
N ARG A 765 14.20 34.96 -7.86
CA ARG A 765 14.66 35.04 -9.26
C ARG A 765 14.27 36.37 -9.88
N THR A 766 15.21 36.99 -10.60
CA THR A 766 15.02 38.28 -11.25
C THR A 766 14.93 38.09 -12.76
N LEU A 767 13.95 38.76 -13.38
CA LEU A 767 13.76 38.86 -14.82
C LEU A 767 14.09 40.27 -15.29
N THR A 768 14.73 40.37 -16.44
CA THR A 768 15.04 41.66 -17.07
C THR A 768 14.03 41.91 -18.19
N LEU A 769 13.26 42.99 -18.07
CA LEU A 769 12.21 43.39 -18.99
C LEU A 769 12.61 44.66 -19.75
N THR A 770 12.25 44.75 -21.02
CA THR A 770 12.63 45.86 -21.87
C THR A 770 11.47 46.84 -22.07
N TYR A 771 11.81 48.12 -22.27
CA TYR A 771 10.85 49.12 -22.67
C TYR A 771 10.83 49.26 -24.20
N THR A 772 9.68 48.96 -24.82
CA THR A 772 9.46 49.20 -26.25
C THR A 772 8.65 50.50 -26.42
N PRO A 773 9.19 51.54 -27.07
CA PRO A 773 8.48 52.81 -27.25
C PRO A 773 7.32 52.69 -28.24
N ALA A 774 6.26 53.47 -28.05
CA ALA A 774 5.06 53.52 -28.90
C ALA A 774 4.58 54.98 -29.07
N GLU A 775 3.84 55.27 -30.15
CA GLU A 775 3.21 56.58 -30.35
C GLU A 775 2.12 56.87 -29.30
N ALA A 776 1.31 55.85 -28.97
CA ALA A 776 0.37 55.90 -27.85
C ALA A 776 1.00 55.24 -26.62
N LEU A 777 1.13 55.97 -25.51
CA LEU A 777 1.82 55.51 -24.29
C LEU A 777 1.16 54.25 -23.68
N CYS A 778 -0.14 54.07 -23.87
CA CYS A 778 -0.86 52.85 -23.48
C CYS A 778 -0.31 51.58 -24.15
N ASN A 779 0.31 51.69 -25.34
CA ASN A 779 0.88 50.57 -26.10
C ASN A 779 2.39 50.36 -25.86
N ALA A 780 3.07 51.25 -25.14
CA ALA A 780 4.49 51.14 -24.86
C ALA A 780 4.81 50.17 -23.71
N GLY A 781 6.04 49.62 -23.67
CA GLY A 781 6.59 48.93 -22.49
C GLY A 781 6.03 47.55 -22.15
N TRP A 782 5.20 46.95 -23.01
CA TRP A 782 4.59 45.64 -22.74
C TRP A 782 5.54 44.47 -22.96
N ASN A 783 5.58 43.56 -22.00
CA ASN A 783 6.29 42.29 -22.02
C ASN A 783 5.29 41.17 -21.70
N PHE A 784 5.47 39.98 -22.27
CA PHE A 784 4.67 38.79 -21.93
C PHE A 784 5.58 37.69 -21.41
N ILE A 785 5.45 37.36 -20.13
CA ILE A 785 6.45 36.60 -19.37
C ILE A 785 5.85 35.39 -18.66
N ALA A 786 6.72 34.48 -18.25
CA ALA A 786 6.38 33.40 -17.33
C ALA A 786 6.69 33.80 -15.88
N HIS A 787 5.89 33.32 -14.92
CA HIS A 787 6.34 33.28 -13.54
C HIS A 787 7.65 32.45 -13.45
N PRO A 788 8.75 33.01 -12.91
CA PRO A 788 10.06 32.38 -13.03
C PRO A 788 10.37 31.30 -11.96
N LEU A 789 9.49 31.02 -11.00
CA LEU A 789 9.74 30.09 -9.89
C LEU A 789 8.83 28.86 -9.98
N SER A 790 9.27 27.74 -9.38
CA SER A 790 8.48 26.51 -9.19
C SER A 790 7.51 26.59 -8.00
N VAL A 791 7.40 27.77 -7.38
CA VAL A 791 6.58 28.05 -6.19
C VAL A 791 5.93 29.41 -6.32
N ASN A 792 4.91 29.63 -5.49
CA ASN A 792 4.23 30.91 -5.41
C ASN A 792 5.20 32.06 -5.10
N GLY A 793 5.12 33.15 -5.88
CA GLY A 793 6.03 34.29 -5.78
C GLY A 793 5.32 35.65 -5.70
N ILE A 794 5.94 36.58 -4.98
CA ILE A 794 5.56 37.99 -4.91
C ILE A 794 6.52 38.78 -5.83
N PRO A 795 6.01 39.50 -6.84
CA PRO A 795 6.82 40.32 -7.72
C PRO A 795 7.19 41.67 -7.06
N SER A 796 8.35 42.24 -7.42
CA SER A 796 8.86 43.52 -6.92
C SER A 796 8.27 44.75 -7.63
N LEU A 797 6.99 44.69 -8.03
CA LEU A 797 6.35 45.77 -8.79
C LEU A 797 6.12 47.01 -7.92
N THR A 798 6.36 48.18 -8.49
CA THR A 798 6.18 49.51 -7.90
C THR A 798 5.23 50.39 -8.73
N ASP A 799 5.06 51.66 -8.35
CA ASP A 799 4.25 52.61 -9.12
C ASP A 799 4.76 52.71 -10.58
N GLY A 800 3.84 52.67 -11.55
CA GLY A 800 4.13 52.68 -12.98
C GLY A 800 4.44 51.30 -13.59
N GLU A 801 4.45 50.25 -12.78
CA GLU A 801 4.73 48.88 -13.19
C GLU A 801 3.49 48.01 -13.02
N PHE A 802 2.84 47.63 -14.11
CA PHE A 802 1.55 46.93 -14.06
C PHE A 802 1.68 45.50 -14.56
N ALA A 803 1.10 44.55 -13.84
CA ALA A 803 1.01 43.15 -14.27
C ALA A 803 -0.45 42.73 -14.47
N TYR A 804 -0.73 42.09 -15.59
CA TYR A 804 -2.04 41.58 -15.95
C TYR A 804 -1.99 40.08 -16.18
N ARG A 805 -3.02 39.40 -15.69
CA ARG A 805 -3.28 37.99 -15.96
C ARG A 805 -4.58 37.87 -16.73
N TYR A 806 -4.58 37.06 -17.77
CA TYR A 806 -5.80 36.76 -18.50
C TYR A 806 -6.64 35.73 -17.73
N ASP A 807 -7.92 36.04 -17.54
CA ASP A 807 -8.94 35.15 -16.99
C ASP A 807 -9.83 34.62 -18.12
N PRO A 808 -9.61 33.39 -18.61
CA PRO A 808 -10.37 32.82 -19.71
C PRO A 808 -11.83 32.52 -19.34
N SER A 809 -12.20 32.48 -18.05
CA SER A 809 -13.60 32.29 -17.64
C SER A 809 -14.45 33.54 -17.87
N LEU A 810 -13.83 34.71 -17.78
CA LEU A 810 -14.44 36.01 -18.05
C LEU A 810 -14.08 36.57 -19.43
N ASP A 811 -13.04 36.04 -20.07
CA ASP A 811 -12.38 36.65 -21.24
C ASP A 811 -11.93 38.09 -20.93
N GLU A 812 -11.23 38.26 -19.82
CA GLU A 812 -10.83 39.56 -19.30
C GLU A 812 -9.36 39.55 -18.83
N TYR A 813 -8.68 40.68 -18.95
CA TYR A 813 -7.34 40.89 -18.40
C TYR A 813 -7.46 41.54 -17.03
N LYS A 814 -7.14 40.78 -15.98
CA LYS A 814 -7.20 41.26 -14.61
C LYS A 814 -5.85 41.83 -14.17
N LEU A 815 -5.89 43.03 -13.60
CA LEU A 815 -4.73 43.66 -12.97
C LEU A 815 -4.39 42.93 -11.66
N TYR A 816 -3.11 42.63 -11.45
CA TYR A 816 -2.61 41.95 -10.24
C TYR A 816 -2.48 42.91 -9.04
N PHE A 817 -2.81 42.40 -7.84
CA PHE A 817 -2.79 43.13 -6.57
C PHE A 817 -1.42 43.13 -5.89
N TYR A 818 -0.84 44.31 -5.66
CA TYR A 818 0.23 44.50 -4.66
C TYR A 818 0.17 45.93 -4.08
N GLN A 819 0.94 46.22 -3.04
CA GLN A 819 0.94 47.47 -2.25
C GLN A 819 0.83 48.78 -3.07
N TYR A 820 1.32 48.78 -4.31
CA TYR A 820 1.35 49.93 -5.22
C TYR A 820 0.29 49.89 -6.35
N ASN A 821 -0.35 48.73 -6.58
CA ASN A 821 -1.31 48.47 -7.64
C ASN A 821 -2.56 47.74 -7.11
N PRO A 822 -3.58 48.46 -6.62
CA PRO A 822 -4.89 47.91 -6.36
C PRO A 822 -5.55 47.39 -7.64
N GLY A 823 -5.71 46.07 -7.73
CA GLY A 823 -6.62 45.39 -8.64
C GLY A 823 -7.01 44.01 -8.10
N TYR A 824 -8.32 43.73 -8.00
CA TYR A 824 -8.93 42.53 -7.41
C TYR A 824 -8.75 42.27 -5.89
N SER A 825 -9.69 41.51 -5.32
CA SER A 825 -9.79 41.07 -3.91
C SER A 825 -8.87 39.89 -3.58
N TYR A 826 -7.61 40.00 -3.98
CA TYR A 826 -6.57 39.17 -3.40
C TYR A 826 -6.20 39.80 -2.06
N THR A 827 -6.42 39.09 -0.95
CA THR A 827 -5.92 39.48 0.37
C THR A 827 -4.50 40.02 0.23
N ALA A 828 -4.20 41.19 0.80
CA ALA A 828 -2.89 41.80 0.66
C ALA A 828 -1.76 40.77 0.85
N GLY A 829 -0.95 40.56 -0.20
CA GLY A 829 0.08 39.52 -0.24
C GLY A 829 -0.26 38.23 -1.02
N ALA A 830 -1.29 38.18 -1.87
CA ALA A 830 -1.52 36.99 -2.69
C ALA A 830 -0.43 36.80 -3.74
N ALA A 831 0.29 35.69 -3.62
CA ALA A 831 1.36 35.34 -4.53
C ALA A 831 0.84 34.93 -5.92
N MET A 832 1.59 35.27 -6.96
CA MET A 832 1.41 34.70 -8.29
C MET A 832 1.76 33.21 -8.26
N LYS A 833 1.07 32.39 -9.06
CA LYS A 833 1.25 30.94 -9.07
C LYS A 833 2.31 30.51 -10.09
N PRO A 834 3.06 29.41 -9.87
CA PRO A 834 3.98 28.86 -10.84
C PRO A 834 3.36 28.72 -12.23
N PHE A 835 4.15 28.98 -13.26
CA PHE A 835 3.73 28.84 -14.67
C PHE A 835 2.54 29.74 -15.09
N ASP A 836 2.17 30.74 -14.27
CA ASP A 836 1.27 31.82 -14.69
C ASP A 836 1.93 32.61 -15.83
N ALA A 837 1.14 32.90 -16.86
CA ALA A 837 1.54 33.75 -17.98
C ALA A 837 1.02 35.17 -17.76
N LEU A 838 1.93 36.16 -17.77
CA LEU A 838 1.66 37.51 -17.29
C LEU A 838 2.09 38.56 -18.30
N PHE A 839 1.21 39.53 -18.55
CA PHE A 839 1.59 40.76 -19.24
C PHE A 839 2.14 41.76 -18.24
N VAL A 840 3.37 42.21 -18.41
CA VAL A 840 3.99 43.22 -17.54
C VAL A 840 4.35 44.45 -18.35
N LYS A 841 3.87 45.61 -17.90
CA LYS A 841 4.20 46.91 -18.47
C LYS A 841 5.37 47.51 -17.68
N THR A 842 6.42 47.90 -18.40
CA THR A 842 7.60 48.59 -17.86
C THR A 842 7.43 50.12 -17.94
N PRO A 843 8.02 50.87 -17.00
CA PRO A 843 7.99 52.33 -16.99
C PRO A 843 8.95 52.92 -18.02
N ASN A 844 8.77 54.20 -18.36
CA ASN A 844 9.41 54.89 -19.48
C ASN A 844 10.93 54.66 -19.63
N ALA A 845 11.35 54.28 -20.85
CA ALA A 845 12.73 54.23 -21.38
C ALA A 845 13.81 53.51 -20.52
N THR A 846 13.41 52.75 -19.51
CA THR A 846 14.32 52.00 -18.64
C THR A 846 14.10 50.49 -18.78
N THR A 847 15.16 49.73 -18.48
CA THR A 847 15.07 48.29 -18.29
C THR A 847 14.58 48.02 -16.88
N LEU A 848 13.52 47.22 -16.72
CA LEU A 848 13.00 46.82 -15.41
C LEU A 848 13.60 45.48 -14.99
N ASN A 849 14.20 45.43 -13.81
CA ASN A 849 14.60 44.17 -13.17
C ASN A 849 13.51 43.73 -12.19
N LEU A 850 12.62 42.85 -12.66
CA LEU A 850 11.51 42.33 -11.89
C LEU A 850 11.95 41.13 -11.06
N SER A 851 12.10 41.31 -9.76
CA SER A 851 12.43 40.24 -8.82
C SER A 851 11.17 39.55 -8.29
N TYR A 852 11.16 38.23 -8.28
CA TYR A 852 10.15 37.41 -7.63
C TYR A 852 10.77 36.81 -6.37
N ASN A 853 10.12 37.02 -5.23
CA ASN A 853 10.48 36.42 -3.95
C ASN A 853 9.40 35.43 -3.52
N THR A 854 9.78 34.31 -2.92
CA THR A 854 8.81 33.39 -2.31
C THR A 854 7.96 34.12 -1.27
N ALA A 855 6.66 33.87 -1.25
CA ALA A 855 5.66 34.60 -0.47
C ALA A 855 5.64 34.32 1.05
N THR A 856 6.79 34.36 1.75
CA THR A 856 7.01 34.05 3.20
C THR A 856 6.95 32.56 3.64
N PRO A 857 7.59 32.15 4.76
CA PRO A 857 8.32 30.87 4.86
C PRO A 857 7.51 29.64 5.30
N GLN A 858 7.80 28.53 4.64
CA GLN A 858 8.10 27.20 5.22
C GLN A 858 7.49 26.88 6.60
N GLY A 859 6.25 26.36 6.63
CA GLY A 859 5.83 25.39 7.65
C GLY A 859 5.19 25.87 8.96
N VAL A 860 5.02 27.17 9.24
CA VAL A 860 4.21 27.62 10.41
C VAL A 860 3.48 28.91 10.08
N LEU A 861 2.14 28.89 10.16
CA LEU A 861 1.32 30.10 10.20
C LEU A 861 1.68 30.92 11.44
N ARG A 862 2.60 31.88 11.31
CA ARG A 862 2.64 33.01 12.24
C ARG A 862 1.74 34.09 11.69
N LYS A 863 0.64 34.34 12.41
CA LYS A 863 -0.21 35.51 12.24
C LYS A 863 0.70 36.74 12.33
N ALA A 864 0.99 37.37 11.19
CA ALA A 864 1.80 38.57 11.17
C ALA A 864 1.09 39.62 12.02
N VAL A 865 1.79 40.10 13.05
CA VAL A 865 1.42 41.32 13.76
C VAL A 865 1.39 42.43 12.71
N LYS A 866 0.24 43.09 12.58
CA LYS A 866 0.13 44.35 11.82
C LYS A 866 1.14 45.33 12.40
N GLN A 867 2.32 45.46 11.80
CA GLN A 867 3.09 46.68 11.92
C GLN A 867 2.42 47.69 11.00
N ALA A 868 1.51 48.46 11.59
CA ALA A 868 0.96 49.65 10.98
C ALA A 868 2.04 50.73 11.00
N GLN A 869 2.71 50.93 9.87
CA GLN A 869 3.10 52.28 9.48
C GLN A 869 1.83 52.93 8.92
N ALA A 870 1.41 54.04 9.51
CA ALA A 870 0.25 54.81 9.07
C ALA A 870 0.56 55.52 7.74
N VAL A 871 0.56 54.76 6.65
CA VAL A 871 0.20 55.28 5.33
C VAL A 871 -1.31 55.10 5.25
N ILE A 872 -2.06 56.19 5.11
CA ILE A 872 -3.49 56.09 4.76
C ILE A 872 -3.52 55.34 3.42
N PRO A 873 -4.07 54.12 3.34
CA PRO A 873 -4.09 53.40 2.08
C PRO A 873 -4.85 54.23 1.03
N ASP A 874 -4.30 54.33 -0.18
CA ASP A 874 -4.99 54.93 -1.33
C ASP A 874 -6.43 54.36 -1.38
N GLU A 875 -7.44 55.23 -1.43
CA GLU A 875 -8.83 54.76 -1.44
C GLU A 875 -9.27 54.41 -2.85
N ILE A 876 -9.87 53.22 -2.99
CA ILE A 876 -10.25 52.67 -4.29
C ILE A 876 -11.76 52.55 -4.37
N ILE A 877 -12.33 53.13 -5.42
CA ILE A 877 -13.70 52.89 -5.83
C ILE A 877 -13.66 51.73 -6.84
N ARG A 878 -14.13 50.55 -6.41
CA ARG A 878 -14.27 49.36 -7.25
C ARG A 878 -15.65 49.35 -7.90
N LEU A 879 -15.71 49.53 -9.21
CA LEU A 879 -16.94 49.48 -9.98
C LEU A 879 -17.00 48.17 -10.79
N ASN A 880 -18.14 47.51 -10.75
CA ASN A 880 -18.39 46.28 -11.50
C ASN A 880 -19.60 46.43 -12.42
N LEU A 881 -19.56 45.78 -13.58
CA LEU A 881 -20.69 45.56 -14.48
C LEU A 881 -21.11 44.09 -14.41
N LEU A 882 -22.31 43.85 -13.88
CA LEU A 882 -22.98 42.57 -13.99
C LEU A 882 -23.67 42.45 -15.35
N ALA A 883 -23.21 41.49 -16.15
CA ALA A 883 -23.71 41.19 -17.47
C ALA A 883 -23.65 39.68 -17.72
N GLN A 884 -24.75 39.08 -18.19
CA GLN A 884 -24.81 37.64 -18.54
C GLN A 884 -24.36 36.71 -17.38
N GLY A 885 -24.67 37.08 -16.13
CA GLY A 885 -24.27 36.31 -14.94
C GLY A 885 -22.79 36.42 -14.55
N LYS A 886 -22.02 37.29 -15.22
CA LYS A 886 -20.60 37.57 -14.95
C LYS A 886 -20.40 39.01 -14.48
N SER A 887 -19.29 39.27 -13.79
CA SER A 887 -18.92 40.59 -13.26
C SER A 887 -17.62 41.07 -13.90
N TYR A 888 -17.64 42.25 -14.53
CA TYR A 888 -16.50 42.89 -15.19
C TYR A 888 -16.08 44.13 -14.40
N GLU A 889 -14.78 44.39 -14.23
CA GLU A 889 -14.28 45.37 -13.25
C GLU A 889 -13.58 46.58 -13.90
N THR A 890 -13.75 47.76 -13.31
CA THR A 890 -12.81 48.89 -13.44
C THR A 890 -12.60 49.57 -12.11
N LEU A 891 -11.46 50.24 -11.96
CA LEU A 891 -11.00 50.80 -10.71
C LEU A 891 -10.75 52.29 -10.84
N ILE A 892 -11.11 53.02 -9.80
CA ILE A 892 -10.76 54.43 -9.64
C ILE A 892 -9.99 54.55 -8.33
N ARG A 893 -8.76 55.04 -8.38
CA ARG A 893 -7.94 55.31 -7.20
C ARG A 893 -7.96 56.81 -6.91
N VAL A 894 -8.32 57.18 -5.70
CA VAL A 894 -8.27 58.58 -5.28
C VAL A 894 -6.91 58.85 -4.65
N LYS A 895 -6.08 59.64 -5.35
CA LYS A 895 -4.70 59.96 -4.96
C LYS A 895 -4.42 61.43 -5.21
N SER A 896 -4.00 62.15 -4.17
CA SER A 896 -3.78 63.60 -4.23
C SER A 896 -2.68 64.02 -5.20
N GLU A 897 -1.70 63.15 -5.42
CA GLU A 897 -0.54 63.36 -6.28
C GLU A 897 -0.82 63.06 -7.76
N ALA A 898 -1.96 62.40 -8.06
CA ALA A 898 -2.35 62.11 -9.43
C ALA A 898 -2.89 63.36 -10.15
N THR A 899 -2.89 63.32 -11.48
CA THR A 899 -3.48 64.38 -12.29
C THR A 899 -4.88 63.99 -12.79
N ALA A 900 -5.65 64.96 -13.28
CA ALA A 900 -6.92 64.67 -13.97
C ALA A 900 -6.73 64.13 -15.41
N GLY A 901 -5.49 64.15 -15.92
CA GLY A 901 -5.12 63.61 -17.22
C GLY A 901 -4.34 62.30 -17.08
N GLU A 902 -3.85 61.77 -18.21
CA GLU A 902 -3.10 60.51 -18.21
C GLU A 902 -1.84 60.63 -17.35
N ASP A 903 -1.72 59.74 -16.38
CA ASP A 903 -0.56 59.58 -15.51
C ASP A 903 0.02 58.17 -15.68
N VAL A 904 1.11 58.06 -16.43
CA VAL A 904 1.75 56.76 -16.73
C VAL A 904 2.26 56.02 -15.49
N MET A 905 2.41 56.70 -14.34
CA MET A 905 2.83 56.08 -13.09
C MET A 905 1.66 55.51 -12.28
N TYR A 906 0.45 56.03 -12.48
CA TYR A 906 -0.70 55.68 -11.64
C TYR A 906 -1.90 55.14 -12.42
N ASP A 907 -1.94 55.30 -13.74
CA ASP A 907 -3.02 54.83 -14.61
C ASP A 907 -2.64 53.54 -15.33
N ALA A 908 -3.47 52.52 -15.14
CA ALA A 908 -3.25 51.20 -15.72
C ALA A 908 -4.08 51.05 -17.02
N PRO A 909 -3.44 50.88 -18.19
CA PRO A 909 -4.15 50.82 -19.47
C PRO A 909 -5.12 49.64 -19.57
N TYR A 910 -6.28 49.84 -20.21
CA TYR A 910 -7.22 48.75 -20.43
C TYR A 910 -6.74 47.79 -21.52
N SER A 911 -6.83 46.49 -21.25
CA SER A 911 -6.55 45.43 -22.24
C SER A 911 -7.85 44.81 -22.74
N THR A 912 -8.02 44.76 -24.06
CA THR A 912 -9.27 44.31 -24.67
C THR A 912 -9.43 42.79 -24.58
N PRO A 913 -10.61 42.29 -24.19
CA PRO A 913 -11.00 40.88 -24.32
C PRO A 913 -10.69 40.28 -25.70
N MET A 914 -10.46 38.96 -25.75
CA MET A 914 -10.21 38.25 -27.00
C MET A 914 -11.47 38.14 -27.85
N GLN A 915 -12.66 38.02 -27.23
CA GLN A 915 -13.93 37.94 -27.93
C GLN A 915 -14.60 39.32 -28.02
N VAL A 916 -15.17 39.59 -29.20
CA VAL A 916 -15.91 40.84 -29.46
C VAL A 916 -17.27 40.88 -28.75
N THR A 917 -17.78 39.72 -28.34
CA THR A 917 -19.05 39.52 -27.62
C THR A 917 -18.91 39.64 -26.10
N THR A 918 -17.70 39.80 -25.58
CA THR A 918 -17.47 39.96 -24.14
C THR A 918 -17.82 41.40 -23.72
N PRO A 919 -18.72 41.58 -22.73
CA PRO A 919 -18.96 42.88 -22.11
C PRO A 919 -17.67 43.54 -21.62
N ARG A 920 -17.61 44.87 -21.66
CA ARG A 920 -16.44 45.63 -21.23
C ARG A 920 -16.85 46.73 -20.28
N MET A 921 -15.98 47.03 -19.33
CA MET A 921 -16.08 48.16 -18.43
C MET A 921 -14.70 48.79 -18.28
N TYR A 922 -14.64 50.11 -18.36
CA TYR A 922 -13.40 50.87 -18.25
C TYR A 922 -13.71 52.32 -17.86
N THR A 923 -12.71 53.03 -17.38
CA THR A 923 -12.74 54.49 -17.26
C THR A 923 -12.10 55.13 -18.48
N LEU A 924 -12.40 56.41 -18.73
CA LEU A 924 -11.93 57.12 -19.92
C LEU A 924 -11.15 58.38 -19.55
N ILE A 925 -9.98 58.57 -20.17
CA ILE A 925 -9.24 59.84 -20.19
C ILE A 925 -9.01 60.20 -21.65
N ASN A 926 -9.50 61.38 -22.09
CA ASN A 926 -9.39 61.83 -23.48
C ASN A 926 -9.85 60.78 -24.53
N GLY A 927 -10.82 59.93 -24.17
CA GLY A 927 -11.33 58.85 -25.04
C GLY A 927 -10.54 57.54 -25.00
N THR A 928 -9.42 57.48 -24.28
CA THR A 928 -8.63 56.25 -24.08
C THR A 928 -9.14 55.48 -22.86
N ALA A 929 -9.26 54.16 -22.99
CA ALA A 929 -9.78 53.28 -21.94
C ALA A 929 -8.70 52.85 -20.93
N TYR A 930 -9.03 52.90 -19.65
CA TYR A 930 -8.17 52.49 -18.53
C TYR A 930 -8.87 51.47 -17.63
N ALA A 931 -8.10 50.45 -17.20
CA ALA A 931 -8.54 49.46 -16.21
C ALA A 931 -8.51 50.06 -14.80
N LEU A 932 -7.51 50.91 -14.53
CA LEU A 932 -7.38 51.73 -13.33
C LEU A 932 -7.10 53.17 -13.75
N ASN A 933 -7.88 54.11 -13.21
CA ASN A 933 -7.61 55.54 -13.36
C ASN A 933 -7.41 56.17 -11.98
N SER A 934 -6.28 56.82 -11.79
CA SER A 934 -5.92 57.50 -10.55
C SER A 934 -6.20 58.99 -10.69
N VAL A 935 -7.03 59.53 -9.79
CA VAL A 935 -7.44 60.93 -9.84
C VAL A 935 -7.25 61.64 -8.51
N PRO A 936 -7.03 62.96 -8.52
CA PRO A 936 -7.17 63.77 -7.32
C PRO A 936 -8.66 63.90 -6.95
N GLU A 937 -8.91 64.34 -5.72
CA GLU A 937 -10.25 64.75 -5.30
C GLU A 937 -10.80 65.88 -6.19
N ASN A 938 -12.12 66.07 -6.18
CA ASN A 938 -12.82 67.05 -7.00
C ASN A 938 -12.66 66.79 -8.52
N THR A 939 -12.63 65.51 -8.89
CA THR A 939 -12.52 65.06 -10.29
C THR A 939 -13.81 64.34 -10.70
N THR A 940 -14.18 64.46 -11.98
CA THR A 940 -15.24 63.65 -12.60
C THR A 940 -14.63 62.78 -13.69
N ILE A 941 -14.92 61.48 -13.63
CA ILE A 941 -14.33 60.47 -14.50
C ILE A 941 -15.44 59.84 -15.34
N PRO A 942 -15.36 59.89 -16.67
CA PRO A 942 -16.29 59.15 -17.52
C PRO A 942 -16.06 57.64 -17.37
N VAL A 943 -17.16 56.89 -17.31
CA VAL A 943 -17.18 55.42 -17.29
C VAL A 943 -17.74 54.95 -18.62
N GLY A 944 -16.94 54.17 -19.35
CA GLY A 944 -17.34 53.53 -20.59
C GLY A 944 -17.71 52.08 -20.37
N ILE A 945 -18.72 51.61 -21.10
CA ILE A 945 -19.06 50.19 -21.18
C ILE A 945 -19.23 49.76 -22.63
N ARG A 946 -18.94 48.50 -22.93
CA ARG A 946 -19.37 47.85 -24.18
C ARG A 946 -20.35 46.75 -23.83
N VAL A 947 -21.52 46.76 -24.47
CA VAL A 947 -22.51 45.70 -24.28
C VAL A 947 -22.69 44.90 -25.58
N PRO A 948 -22.73 43.56 -25.50
CA PRO A 948 -22.86 42.71 -26.68
C PRO A 948 -24.30 42.57 -27.18
N SER A 949 -25.30 42.96 -26.37
CA SER A 949 -26.71 42.81 -26.68
C SER A 949 -27.52 43.92 -25.99
N THR A 950 -28.73 44.17 -26.49
CA THR A 950 -29.71 45.02 -25.78
C THR A 950 -30.23 44.28 -24.55
N GLY A 951 -30.61 45.01 -23.50
CA GLY A 951 -31.16 44.40 -22.29
C GLY A 951 -30.82 45.15 -21.01
N GLU A 952 -31.06 44.48 -19.88
CA GLU A 952 -30.79 45.02 -18.55
C GLU A 952 -29.36 44.68 -18.10
N TYR A 953 -28.70 45.67 -17.52
CA TYR A 953 -27.34 45.60 -16.97
C TYR A 953 -27.34 46.24 -15.59
N THR A 954 -26.45 45.76 -14.71
CA THR A 954 -26.38 46.29 -13.34
C THR A 954 -24.96 46.66 -12.99
N PHE A 955 -24.75 47.89 -12.55
CA PHE A 955 -23.53 48.26 -11.84
C PHE A 955 -23.61 47.86 -10.38
N THR A 956 -22.51 47.34 -9.85
CA THR A 956 -22.35 47.05 -8.42
C THR A 956 -21.01 47.56 -7.91
N TRP A 957 -20.96 47.96 -6.64
CA TRP A 957 -19.73 48.41 -6.00
C TRP A 957 -19.76 48.08 -4.51
N GLU A 958 -18.58 47.96 -3.92
CA GLU A 958 -18.43 47.81 -2.48
C GLU A 958 -18.54 49.18 -1.80
N LYS A 959 -18.96 49.21 -0.53
CA LYS A 959 -18.98 50.44 0.26
C LYS A 959 -17.54 50.88 0.56
N GLY A 960 -16.98 51.74 -0.29
CA GLY A 960 -15.62 52.25 -0.16
C GLY A 960 -15.56 53.67 0.42
N ASN A 961 -15.37 53.74 1.73
CA ASN A 961 -14.80 54.85 2.53
C ASN A 961 -15.34 56.30 2.30
N GLU A 962 -14.76 57.30 2.97
CA GLU A 962 -15.38 58.59 3.37
C GLU A 962 -15.83 59.54 2.22
N TYR A 963 -15.55 59.19 0.96
CA TYR A 963 -15.91 60.01 -0.19
C TYR A 963 -17.39 59.84 -0.56
N GLN A 964 -18.15 60.94 -0.62
CA GLN A 964 -19.54 60.96 -1.12
C GLN A 964 -19.60 60.82 -2.66
N ALA A 965 -18.96 59.77 -3.21
CA ALA A 965 -18.91 59.54 -4.65
C ALA A 965 -20.32 59.37 -5.24
N VAL A 966 -20.53 59.97 -6.41
CA VAL A 966 -21.82 59.94 -7.11
C VAL A 966 -21.62 59.36 -8.51
N LEU A 967 -22.32 58.27 -8.81
CA LEU A 967 -22.46 57.77 -10.18
C LEU A 967 -23.61 58.52 -10.85
N LYS A 968 -23.37 59.12 -12.02
CA LYS A 968 -24.39 59.84 -12.77
C LYS A 968 -24.66 59.15 -14.10
N ASP A 969 -25.94 58.87 -14.35
CA ASP A 969 -26.47 58.40 -15.64
C ASP A 969 -27.06 59.62 -16.38
N LYS A 970 -26.33 60.11 -17.39
CA LYS A 970 -26.70 61.30 -18.17
C LYS A 970 -27.93 61.06 -19.05
N THR A 971 -28.16 59.82 -19.48
CA THR A 971 -29.34 59.47 -20.29
C THR A 971 -30.60 59.46 -19.42
N ALA A 972 -30.51 58.91 -18.20
CA ALA A 972 -31.64 58.90 -17.26
C ALA A 972 -31.80 60.21 -16.46
N GLY A 973 -30.79 61.09 -16.48
CA GLY A 973 -30.74 62.31 -15.66
C GLY A 973 -30.64 62.03 -14.16
N LYS A 974 -30.10 60.86 -13.76
CA LYS A 974 -30.07 60.38 -12.37
C LYS A 974 -28.66 60.46 -11.79
N GLY A 975 -28.54 60.91 -10.53
CA GLY A 975 -27.34 60.79 -9.71
C GLY A 975 -27.56 59.80 -8.57
N ILE A 976 -26.68 58.81 -8.45
CA ILE A 976 -26.73 57.71 -7.49
C ILE A 976 -25.61 57.92 -6.48
N ASP A 977 -26.00 58.19 -5.23
CA ASP A 977 -25.09 58.22 -4.10
C ASP A 977 -24.56 56.80 -3.83
N MET A 978 -23.28 56.60 -4.10
CA MET A 978 -22.60 55.30 -4.02
C MET A 978 -22.37 54.83 -2.57
N ASN A 979 -22.59 55.70 -1.56
CA ASN A 979 -22.55 55.30 -0.15
C ASN A 979 -23.88 54.80 0.38
N LYS A 980 -24.99 55.24 -0.23
CA LYS A 980 -26.35 54.86 0.15
C LYS A 980 -26.87 53.66 -0.64
N ASN A 981 -26.45 53.54 -1.90
CA ASN A 981 -26.81 52.45 -2.79
C ASN A 981 -25.54 51.69 -3.15
N LEU A 982 -25.61 50.36 -3.23
CA LEU A 982 -24.49 49.50 -3.62
C LEU A 982 -24.64 48.92 -5.03
N SER A 983 -25.73 49.28 -5.71
CA SER A 983 -26.01 48.86 -7.07
C SER A 983 -26.88 49.86 -7.81
N TYR A 984 -26.81 49.82 -9.14
CA TYR A 984 -27.67 50.57 -10.04
C TYR A 984 -27.94 49.79 -11.32
N THR A 985 -29.22 49.52 -11.58
CA THR A 985 -29.68 48.78 -12.77
C THR A 985 -30.17 49.73 -13.85
N PHE A 986 -29.82 49.45 -15.10
CA PHE A 986 -30.17 50.25 -16.27
C PHE A 986 -30.40 49.38 -17.52
N THR A 987 -31.17 49.89 -18.46
CA THR A 987 -31.42 49.24 -19.76
C THR A 987 -30.56 49.86 -20.85
N VAL A 988 -30.17 49.04 -21.82
CA VAL A 988 -29.49 49.45 -23.06
C VAL A 988 -30.30 49.00 -24.28
N ASP A 989 -30.52 49.93 -25.21
CA ASP A 989 -31.38 49.74 -26.40
C ASP A 989 -30.61 49.44 -27.69
N ALA A 990 -29.27 49.50 -27.67
CA ALA A 990 -28.40 49.13 -28.80
C ALA A 990 -27.10 48.45 -28.33
N PHE A 991 -26.58 47.51 -29.12
CA PHE A 991 -25.27 46.92 -28.86
C PHE A 991 -24.14 47.90 -29.23
N GLY A 992 -22.98 47.79 -28.57
CA GLY A 992 -21.81 48.61 -28.87
C GLY A 992 -21.22 49.33 -27.66
N ASP A 993 -20.36 50.32 -27.94
CA ASP A 993 -19.67 51.12 -26.92
C ASP A 993 -20.55 52.29 -26.46
N ILE A 994 -20.63 52.50 -25.16
CA ILE A 994 -21.38 53.55 -24.50
C ILE A 994 -20.39 54.33 -23.61
N ASN A 995 -19.78 55.35 -24.20
CA ASN A 995 -18.70 56.11 -23.56
C ASN A 995 -19.18 57.43 -22.93
N ASP A 996 -20.36 57.92 -23.33
CA ASP A 996 -20.85 59.27 -22.96
C ASP A 996 -22.06 59.25 -22.01
N ARG A 997 -22.44 58.10 -21.46
CA ARG A 997 -23.62 57.96 -20.59
C ARG A 997 -23.30 58.10 -19.11
N PHE A 998 -22.22 57.48 -18.64
CA PHE A 998 -21.93 57.36 -17.22
C PHE A 998 -20.71 58.18 -16.82
N GLU A 999 -20.77 58.82 -15.65
CA GLU A 999 -19.63 59.49 -15.03
C GLU A 999 -19.67 59.32 -13.52
N ILE A 1000 -18.51 59.18 -12.88
CA ILE A 1000 -18.36 59.15 -11.42
C ILE A 1000 -17.71 60.45 -10.99
N SER A 1001 -18.36 61.18 -10.08
CA SER A 1001 -17.80 62.37 -9.45
C SER A 1001 -17.22 61.99 -8.09
N VAL A 1002 -15.93 62.26 -7.89
CA VAL A 1002 -15.20 62.11 -6.63
C VAL A 1002 -15.11 63.48 -5.98
N PRO A 1003 -15.94 63.80 -4.96
CA PRO A 1003 -15.91 65.11 -4.31
C PRO A 1003 -14.70 65.27 -3.40
N GLN A 1004 -14.40 66.51 -3.01
CA GLN A 1004 -13.44 66.82 -1.96
C GLN A 1004 -13.91 66.26 -0.61
N ARG A 1005 -13.02 65.65 0.19
CA ARG A 1005 -13.38 65.19 1.55
C ARG A 1005 -13.80 66.38 2.42
N THR A 1006 -14.82 66.16 3.24
CA THR A 1006 -15.21 67.12 4.28
C THR A 1006 -14.49 66.76 5.57
N ILE A 1007 -13.32 67.36 5.83
CA ILE A 1007 -12.55 67.08 7.06
C ILE A 1007 -13.30 67.68 8.27
N THR A 1008 -13.79 66.84 9.18
CA THR A 1008 -14.51 67.26 10.40
C THR A 1008 -13.66 67.26 11.67
N ASN A 1009 -12.49 66.61 11.70
CA ASN A 1009 -11.55 66.65 12.82
C ASN A 1009 -10.11 66.71 12.30
N VAL A 1010 -9.34 67.70 12.76
CA VAL A 1010 -7.89 67.79 12.49
C VAL A 1010 -7.17 67.47 13.80
N ALA A 1011 -6.52 66.31 13.88
CA ALA A 1011 -5.48 66.04 14.86
C ALA A 1011 -4.14 66.35 14.17
N LEU A 1012 -3.38 67.31 14.71
CA LEU A 1012 -2.00 67.57 14.31
C LEU A 1012 -1.11 66.93 15.37
N GLY A 1013 -0.51 65.78 15.06
CA GLY A 1013 0.59 65.23 15.84
C GLY A 1013 1.88 65.98 15.47
N ASN A 1014 2.64 66.43 16.45
CA ASN A 1014 4.00 66.91 16.23
C ASN A 1014 5.00 65.89 16.79
N ASP A 1015 5.61 65.12 15.89
CA ASP A 1015 6.54 64.03 16.24
C ASP A 1015 7.82 64.55 16.92
N ASP A 1016 8.22 65.81 16.69
CA ASP A 1016 9.44 66.40 17.27
C ASP A 1016 9.28 66.74 18.76
N PHE A 1017 8.05 66.97 19.23
CA PHE A 1017 7.74 67.36 20.61
C PHE A 1017 6.76 66.40 21.33
N GLY A 1018 6.26 65.39 20.63
CA GLY A 1018 5.54 64.25 21.22
C GLY A 1018 4.10 64.51 21.68
N PHE A 1019 3.47 65.62 21.27
CA PHE A 1019 2.11 66.00 21.67
C PHE A 1019 1.16 66.13 20.48
N ASP A 1020 -0.13 65.92 20.75
CA ASP A 1020 -1.21 65.98 19.77
C ASP A 1020 -2.11 67.19 20.03
N VAL A 1021 -2.46 67.93 18.98
CA VAL A 1021 -3.43 69.02 19.05
C VAL A 1021 -4.68 68.67 18.23
N SER A 1022 -5.84 68.77 18.87
CA SER A 1022 -7.14 68.57 18.21
C SER A 1022 -8.03 69.79 18.40
N VAL A 1023 -8.83 70.13 17.38
CA VAL A 1023 -9.77 71.26 17.42
C VAL A 1023 -11.18 70.77 17.12
N ALA A 1024 -12.11 71.01 18.05
CA ALA A 1024 -13.52 70.67 17.91
C ALA A 1024 -14.40 71.71 18.62
N GLU A 1025 -15.48 72.17 17.98
CA GLU A 1025 -16.53 73.02 18.57
C GLU A 1025 -16.01 74.22 19.39
N GLY A 1026 -15.11 75.02 18.80
CA GLY A 1026 -14.51 76.17 19.50
C GLY A 1026 -13.45 75.80 20.54
N THR A 1027 -13.11 74.53 20.71
CA THR A 1027 -12.15 74.04 21.71
C THR A 1027 -10.87 73.55 21.06
N ILE A 1028 -9.73 73.93 21.60
CA ILE A 1028 -8.41 73.40 21.27
C ILE A 1028 -7.97 72.50 22.42
N LEU A 1029 -7.81 71.21 22.15
CA LEU A 1029 -7.38 70.19 23.10
C LEU A 1029 -5.96 69.72 22.73
N PHE A 1030 -5.06 69.83 23.70
CA PHE A 1030 -3.74 69.22 23.65
C PHE A 1030 -3.75 67.91 24.45
N ASN A 1031 -3.18 66.86 23.88
CA ASN A 1031 -2.90 65.59 24.54
C ASN A 1031 -1.40 65.26 24.45
N ASN A 1032 -0.90 64.45 25.37
CA ASN A 1032 0.49 63.98 25.41
C ASN A 1032 1.56 65.10 25.53
N LEU A 1033 1.21 66.26 26.10
CA LEU A 1033 2.18 67.33 26.36
C LEU A 1033 3.29 66.89 27.30
N ASN A 1034 4.53 67.31 27.03
CA ASN A 1034 5.63 67.16 27.97
C ASN A 1034 5.55 68.26 29.07
N ALA A 1035 4.86 67.95 30.16
CA ALA A 1035 4.64 68.91 31.26
C ALA A 1035 5.81 68.90 32.27
N PRO A 1036 6.22 70.06 32.84
CA PRO A 1036 5.56 71.35 32.76
C PRO A 1036 5.85 72.14 31.47
N ALA A 1037 4.79 72.66 30.85
CA ALA A 1037 4.86 73.45 29.62
C ALA A 1037 4.12 74.78 29.74
N GLN A 1038 4.51 75.79 28.97
CA GLN A 1038 3.77 77.02 28.77
C GLN A 1038 3.16 77.04 27.38
N ILE A 1039 1.84 77.16 27.28
CA ILE A 1039 1.11 77.21 26.02
C ILE A 1039 0.50 78.60 25.87
N SER A 1040 0.72 79.24 24.73
CA SER A 1040 0.17 80.55 24.36
C SER A 1040 -0.57 80.46 23.03
N VAL A 1041 -1.80 80.96 22.98
CA VAL A 1041 -2.64 81.03 21.79
C VAL A 1041 -2.64 82.48 21.30
N PHE A 1042 -2.29 82.71 20.05
CA PHE A 1042 -2.30 84.02 19.39
C PHE A 1042 -3.32 84.01 18.25
N ASP A 1043 -3.91 85.16 17.96
CA ASP A 1043 -4.67 85.34 16.73
C ASP A 1043 -3.73 85.54 15.52
N VAL A 1044 -4.28 85.55 14.30
CA VAL A 1044 -3.50 85.79 13.08
C VAL A 1044 -2.80 87.14 13.02
N ALA A 1045 -3.20 88.12 13.83
CA ALA A 1045 -2.54 89.42 13.92
C ALA A 1045 -1.38 89.39 14.94
N GLY A 1046 -1.06 88.24 15.53
CA GLY A 1046 -0.01 88.05 16.52
C GLY A 1046 -0.40 88.55 17.91
N ARG A 1047 -1.68 88.86 18.16
CA ARG A 1047 -2.15 89.28 19.48
C ARG A 1047 -2.39 88.06 20.34
N LEU A 1048 -1.87 88.06 21.57
CA LEU A 1048 -2.10 86.98 22.53
C LEU A 1048 -3.58 86.92 22.89
N VAL A 1049 -4.18 85.75 22.69
CA VAL A 1049 -5.58 85.43 23.01
C VAL A 1049 -5.68 84.84 24.40
N GLU A 1050 -4.87 83.82 24.70
CA GLU A 1050 -4.85 83.15 26.00
C GLU A 1050 -3.48 82.47 26.21
N ALA A 1051 -3.00 82.39 27.45
CA ALA A 1051 -1.80 81.61 27.79
C ALA A 1051 -1.97 80.88 29.12
N LYS A 1052 -1.43 79.65 29.22
CA LYS A 1052 -1.47 78.81 30.41
C LYS A 1052 -0.13 78.15 30.65
N ASN A 1053 0.28 78.10 31.91
CA ASN A 1053 1.29 77.15 32.37
C ASN A 1053 0.56 75.87 32.78
N VAL A 1054 0.96 74.74 32.20
CA VAL A 1054 0.29 73.45 32.40
C VAL A 1054 1.26 72.45 33.03
N THR A 1055 0.80 71.78 34.07
CA THR A 1055 1.55 70.72 34.78
C THR A 1055 1.01 69.33 34.48
N SER A 1056 0.05 69.21 33.55
CA SER A 1056 -0.58 67.97 33.11
C SER A 1056 -0.28 67.74 31.63
N PRO A 1057 -0.16 66.48 31.17
CA PRO A 1057 0.01 66.14 29.75
C PRO A 1057 -1.22 66.48 28.89
N GLN A 1058 -2.28 67.05 29.47
CA GLN A 1058 -3.44 67.55 28.75
C GLN A 1058 -3.70 69.03 29.05
N ALA A 1059 -4.10 69.78 28.02
CA ALA A 1059 -4.49 71.18 28.15
C ALA A 1059 -5.67 71.52 27.24
N VAL A 1060 -6.55 72.41 27.71
CA VAL A 1060 -7.74 72.82 26.97
C VAL A 1060 -7.83 74.34 26.89
N PHE A 1061 -8.13 74.85 25.69
CA PHE A 1061 -8.41 76.26 25.41
C PHE A 1061 -9.77 76.40 24.74
N ASN A 1062 -10.62 77.26 25.28
CA ASN A 1062 -11.95 77.53 24.73
C ASN A 1062 -11.91 78.87 23.99
N ILE A 1063 -12.01 78.80 22.67
CA ILE A 1063 -11.85 79.90 21.75
C ILE A 1063 -13.22 80.25 21.15
N ASN A 1064 -13.82 81.32 21.67
CA ASN A 1064 -15.22 81.70 21.38
C ASN A 1064 -15.41 82.39 20.01
N ARG A 1065 -14.40 82.40 19.14
CA ARG A 1065 -14.49 83.02 17.81
C ARG A 1065 -13.83 82.13 16.77
N SER A 1066 -14.57 81.83 15.71
CA SER A 1066 -14.05 81.17 14.53
C SER A 1066 -12.92 82.00 13.92
N GLY A 1067 -11.81 81.37 13.58
CA GLY A 1067 -10.63 82.03 13.09
C GLY A 1067 -9.41 81.11 13.09
N VAL A 1068 -8.33 81.60 12.49
CA VAL A 1068 -7.04 80.92 12.52
C VAL A 1068 -6.26 81.42 13.74
N TYR A 1069 -5.64 80.49 14.45
CA TYR A 1069 -4.85 80.77 15.66
C TYR A 1069 -3.46 80.16 15.54
N LEU A 1070 -2.49 80.82 16.16
CA LEU A 1070 -1.11 80.35 16.30
C LEU A 1070 -0.90 79.92 17.74
N LEU A 1071 -0.60 78.64 17.95
CA LEU A 1071 -0.28 78.04 19.22
C LEU A 1071 1.24 78.06 19.37
N LYS A 1072 1.73 78.51 20.51
CA LYS A 1072 3.14 78.44 20.89
C LYS A 1072 3.26 77.61 22.16
N VAL A 1073 3.95 76.49 22.07
CA VAL A 1073 4.23 75.60 23.22
C VAL A 1073 5.70 75.74 23.58
N VAL A 1074 5.99 75.92 24.86
CA VAL A 1074 7.35 76.02 25.40
C VAL A 1074 7.49 75.02 26.54
N ASP A 1075 8.37 74.04 26.38
CA ASP A 1075 8.67 73.02 27.39
C ASP A 1075 10.19 72.82 27.52
N GLU A 1076 10.62 71.74 28.18
CA GLU A 1076 12.05 71.40 28.33
C GLU A 1076 12.75 70.98 27.03
N LEU A 1077 11.99 70.57 26.01
CA LEU A 1077 12.52 70.18 24.70
C LEU A 1077 12.73 71.41 23.79
N GLY A 1078 12.03 72.52 24.07
CA GLY A 1078 12.23 73.78 23.36
C GLY A 1078 10.95 74.58 23.16
N THR A 1079 10.87 75.30 22.04
CA THR A 1079 9.69 76.09 21.65
C THR A 1079 9.17 75.59 20.32
N ASP A 1080 7.89 75.27 20.26
CA ASP A 1080 7.18 74.89 19.05
C ASP A 1080 6.05 75.87 18.71
N GLN A 1081 5.70 75.98 17.43
CA GLN A 1081 4.63 76.83 16.93
C GLN A 1081 3.74 76.09 15.92
N ILE A 1082 2.44 75.99 16.24
CA ILE A 1082 1.45 75.27 15.43
C ILE A 1082 0.33 76.21 15.02
N LYS A 1083 -0.06 76.17 13.75
CA LYS A 1083 -1.20 76.93 13.24
C LYS A 1083 -2.44 76.04 13.21
N VAL A 1084 -3.53 76.49 13.83
CA VAL A 1084 -4.80 75.77 13.84
C VAL A 1084 -5.95 76.63 13.34
N LEU A 1085 -6.97 76.01 12.76
CA LEU A 1085 -8.22 76.66 12.38
C LEU A 1085 -9.30 76.23 13.38
N VAL A 1086 -9.81 77.19 14.15
CA VAL A 1086 -11.00 77.00 14.99
C VAL A 1086 -12.21 77.43 14.19
N LYS A 1087 -13.17 76.53 13.98
CA LYS A 1087 -14.42 76.82 13.27
C LYS A 1087 -15.54 77.17 14.24
#